data_AF-A0A5B8NXK8-F1
#
_entry.id   AF-A0A5B8NXK8-F1
#
_cell.length_a   1.000
_cell.length_b   1.000
_cell.length_c   1.000
_cell.angle_alpha   90.00
_cell.angle_beta   90.00
_cell.angle_gamma   90.00
#
_symmetry.space_group_name_H-M   'P 1'
#
loop_
_entity.id
_entity.type
_entity.pdbx_description
1 polymer ?
#
loop_
_entity_poly.entity_id
_entity_poly.type
_entity_poly.pdbx_seq_one_letter_code
_entity_poly.pdbx_strand_id
1 'polypeptide(L)'
;MNSTLHLRLSQLDQVTLERIMRAPQLDEQELAQLLGEEHSDLIPEIMRKRQQAAPEHLLTAAQDSGAAPGTTATSEAEPEEAIVAAEAAEVAQAADQIITGLEFSAYDYGADVAGAPGINTYDLNYRRENADSQARTEIVWEPIHGYDTVLYRVMRTDYLTEEPSPDDAEELVVTTDTTFEDPVPDHHAYMEYQVWAYVGKDIADARRAQPIFIGRQLCIFPPCDIQISEAQGVIEGTWPAISGLHKMRVYVMEGGRGRIDRPENELFDGVTKRSFRYRTHNRGVSVKVAFCAGVLDASGNENYGPTSKEYIVNVDGELEKVPFELVDKIQDDVTASTQIYVNWYAPPVGKVRVYLSNQRPNEDLTWEEVPIEALENDGVLSNAIIYRDFDDYAPGESVDHYFMWPDGEDEVYVTPVNILGEKAIVGQSSALQRVGDIQQAQLRENVGFQLISFDWPLGASTVLVEKTSTGGYHNGLERTKIGEITQKNYRRNGGIRLNLNANGEDIVLTPQSMDAGRIESAQNPTVVNYPGLWRYLYTIQAVAGNNPGLIIKVWRDGARDPNPPRFRIVHNADRLPLFSQDYAQRHRVELSAQRWDNAHADSIGGPILTTEELGADEQGATTWFIPGKEITRPGFIRLFMVHEDIHAAGVRKILTDERNELTFINKDHVAVFQSNSAHAAAPAGVPGAGGSGAVAQPGASSYADPGLGTGYQPGNGHSEYTRVVETVRPLEQPQQPQPMQPAQPAQPAQQKPKKRGWFSR
;
A
#
# COMPACT_ATOMS: atom_id res chain seq x y z
N MET A 1 2.67 -40.12 4.89
CA MET A 1 3.54 -40.32 3.71
C MET A 1 2.80 -40.92 2.50
N ASN A 2 1.92 -41.92 2.63
CA ASN A 2 1.21 -42.47 1.44
C ASN A 2 0.29 -41.47 0.69
N SER A 3 -0.22 -40.41 1.32
CA SER A 3 -1.19 -39.51 0.69
C SER A 3 -0.61 -38.57 -0.38
N THR A 4 0.59 -38.01 -0.18
CA THR A 4 1.14 -36.97 -1.08
C THR A 4 1.50 -37.52 -2.46
N LEU A 5 2.06 -38.74 -2.50
CA LEU A 5 2.39 -39.43 -3.74
C LEU A 5 1.13 -39.81 -4.51
N HIS A 6 0.09 -40.28 -3.81
CA HIS A 6 -1.20 -40.62 -4.41
C HIS A 6 -1.93 -39.39 -4.98
N LEU A 7 -1.77 -38.22 -4.34
CA LEU A 7 -2.38 -36.95 -4.75
C LEU A 7 -1.70 -36.33 -5.98
N ARG A 8 -0.38 -36.51 -6.13
CA ARG A 8 0.37 -36.07 -7.33
C ARG A 8 0.21 -37.05 -8.49
N LEU A 9 0.24 -38.36 -8.21
CA LEU A 9 -0.09 -39.38 -9.21
C LEU A 9 -1.51 -39.18 -9.76
N SER A 10 -2.49 -38.77 -8.95
CA SER A 10 -3.84 -38.44 -9.45
C SER A 10 -3.94 -37.15 -10.28
N GLN A 11 -2.84 -36.46 -10.58
CA GLN A 11 -2.79 -35.36 -11.55
C GLN A 11 -2.31 -35.82 -12.94
N LEU A 12 -1.65 -36.98 -13.03
CA LEU A 12 -1.44 -37.67 -14.30
C LEU A 12 -2.80 -38.14 -14.83
N ASP A 13 -2.94 -38.22 -16.15
CA ASP A 13 -4.11 -38.85 -16.73
C ASP A 13 -4.18 -40.35 -16.36
N GLN A 14 -5.39 -40.89 -16.37
CA GLN A 14 -5.65 -42.25 -15.90
C GLN A 14 -4.97 -43.33 -16.75
N VAL A 15 -4.67 -43.04 -18.04
CA VAL A 15 -4.00 -43.98 -18.96
C VAL A 15 -2.52 -44.05 -18.65
N THR A 16 -1.85 -42.90 -18.48
CA THR A 16 -0.46 -42.80 -18.03
C THR A 16 -0.28 -43.48 -16.67
N LEU A 17 -1.24 -43.31 -15.76
CA LEU A 17 -1.21 -43.97 -14.45
C LEU A 17 -1.30 -45.50 -14.55
N GLU A 18 -2.23 -46.03 -15.33
CA GLU A 18 -2.34 -47.48 -15.51
C GLU A 18 -1.13 -48.07 -16.24
N ARG A 19 -0.55 -47.36 -17.22
CA ARG A 19 0.66 -47.78 -17.94
C ARG A 19 1.88 -47.90 -17.01
N ILE A 20 2.09 -46.92 -16.11
CA ILE A 20 3.15 -46.95 -15.08
C ILE A 20 2.94 -48.09 -14.07
N MET A 21 1.68 -48.43 -13.75
CA MET A 21 1.34 -49.47 -12.78
C MET A 21 1.34 -50.89 -13.37
N ARG A 22 1.05 -51.07 -14.67
CA ARG A 22 0.98 -52.38 -15.33
C ARG A 22 2.32 -52.88 -15.90
N ALA A 23 3.31 -52.01 -16.11
CA ALA A 23 4.60 -52.38 -16.71
C ALA A 23 5.75 -52.47 -15.66
N PRO A 24 6.10 -53.66 -15.15
CA PRO A 24 7.08 -53.82 -14.06
C PRO A 24 8.55 -53.65 -14.48
N GLN A 25 8.85 -53.52 -15.78
CA GLN A 25 10.23 -53.47 -16.30
C GLN A 25 10.63 -52.13 -16.93
N LEU A 26 9.78 -51.11 -16.92
CA LEU A 26 10.13 -49.78 -17.46
C LEU A 26 11.36 -49.20 -16.75
N ASP A 27 12.34 -48.78 -17.53
CA ASP A 27 13.59 -48.19 -17.02
C ASP A 27 13.46 -46.71 -16.64
N GLU A 28 14.55 -46.08 -16.19
CA GLU A 28 14.58 -44.69 -15.73
C GLU A 28 14.40 -43.67 -16.89
N GLN A 29 14.82 -44.00 -18.12
CA GLN A 29 14.64 -43.15 -19.29
C GLN A 29 13.21 -43.26 -19.86
N GLU A 30 12.64 -44.47 -19.89
CA GLU A 30 11.25 -44.69 -20.32
C GLU A 30 10.26 -44.04 -19.34
N LEU A 31 10.52 -44.14 -18.02
CA LEU A 31 9.74 -43.43 -17.01
C LEU A 31 9.82 -41.90 -17.17
N ALA A 32 10.98 -41.35 -17.51
CA ALA A 32 11.14 -39.92 -17.77
C ALA A 32 10.35 -39.46 -19.01
N GLN A 33 10.35 -40.26 -20.09
CA GLN A 33 9.55 -39.95 -21.29
C GLN A 33 8.04 -40.05 -21.05
N LEU A 34 7.58 -40.99 -20.21
CA LEU A 34 6.17 -41.15 -19.86
C LEU A 34 5.64 -40.10 -18.88
N LEU A 35 6.48 -39.58 -17.99
CA LEU A 35 6.09 -38.59 -16.96
C LEU A 35 6.25 -37.14 -17.41
N GLY A 36 7.12 -36.88 -18.41
CA GLY A 36 7.50 -35.52 -18.80
C GLY A 36 8.45 -34.85 -17.79
N GLU A 37 9.10 -33.76 -18.21
CA GLU A 37 10.09 -33.07 -17.37
C GLU A 37 9.50 -32.57 -16.03
N GLU A 38 8.23 -32.16 -16.05
CA GLU A 38 7.47 -31.62 -14.90
C GLU A 38 7.22 -32.62 -13.76
N HIS A 39 7.34 -33.92 -14.01
CA HIS A 39 7.13 -34.99 -13.03
C HIS A 39 8.31 -35.96 -12.89
N SER A 40 9.47 -35.59 -13.46
CA SER A 40 10.73 -36.32 -13.35
C SER A 40 11.23 -36.49 -11.90
N ASP A 41 10.81 -35.62 -10.98
CA ASP A 41 11.12 -35.70 -9.54
C ASP A 41 10.50 -36.94 -8.85
N LEU A 42 9.50 -37.57 -9.45
CA LEU A 42 8.82 -38.75 -8.91
C LEU A 42 9.53 -40.08 -9.22
N ILE A 43 10.43 -40.11 -10.21
CA ILE A 43 11.04 -41.36 -10.72
C ILE A 43 11.78 -42.16 -9.62
N PRO A 44 12.64 -41.55 -8.77
CA PRO A 44 13.37 -42.31 -7.74
C PRO A 44 12.46 -42.95 -6.68
N GLU A 45 11.33 -42.31 -6.38
CA GLU A 45 10.37 -42.78 -5.37
C GLU A 45 9.47 -43.91 -5.93
N ILE A 46 9.13 -43.85 -7.24
CA ILE A 46 8.45 -44.93 -7.97
C ILE A 46 9.35 -46.17 -8.04
N MET A 47 10.62 -46.01 -8.46
CA MET A 47 11.60 -47.10 -8.51
C MET A 47 11.79 -47.75 -7.14
N ARG A 48 11.93 -46.95 -6.07
CA ARG A 48 12.08 -47.45 -4.69
C ARG A 48 10.89 -48.29 -4.24
N LYS A 49 9.64 -47.91 -4.59
CA LYS A 49 8.46 -48.71 -4.25
C LYS A 49 8.35 -50.00 -5.07
N ARG A 50 8.73 -49.99 -6.36
CA ARG A 50 8.81 -51.22 -7.16
C ARG A 50 9.78 -52.23 -6.54
N GLN A 51 10.94 -51.77 -6.10
CA GLN A 51 11.97 -52.62 -5.47
C GLN A 51 11.55 -53.19 -4.10
N GLN A 52 10.59 -52.57 -3.41
CA GLN A 52 9.98 -53.07 -2.18
C GLN A 52 8.78 -54.00 -2.39
N ALA A 53 8.33 -54.19 -3.64
CA ALA A 53 7.14 -54.98 -3.98
C ALA A 53 7.45 -56.37 -4.57
N ALA A 54 8.73 -56.73 -4.73
CA ALA A 54 9.14 -58.04 -5.24
C ALA A 54 8.90 -59.14 -4.18
N PRO A 55 8.19 -60.25 -4.50
CA PRO A 55 7.91 -61.31 -3.54
C PRO A 55 9.13 -62.22 -3.28
N GLU A 56 9.34 -62.57 -2.01
CA GLU A 56 10.36 -63.53 -1.58
C GLU A 56 10.05 -64.96 -2.06
N HIS A 57 10.59 -65.38 -3.21
CA HIS A 57 10.81 -66.81 -3.49
C HIS A 57 11.83 -67.00 -4.62
N LEU A 58 13.13 -67.09 -4.27
CA LEU A 58 14.19 -67.82 -4.97
C LEU A 58 15.54 -67.65 -4.24
N LEU A 59 15.66 -68.27 -3.06
CA LEU A 59 16.92 -68.27 -2.29
C LEU A 59 17.19 -69.61 -1.59
N THR A 60 17.69 -70.58 -2.35
CA THR A 60 18.50 -71.75 -1.92
C THR A 60 18.85 -72.53 -3.20
N ALA A 61 20.09 -72.94 -3.50
CA ALA A 61 21.31 -73.09 -2.70
C ALA A 61 22.45 -72.19 -3.27
N ALA A 62 23.24 -71.51 -2.44
CA ALA A 62 24.48 -72.01 -1.81
C ALA A 62 25.50 -72.58 -2.84
N GLN A 63 26.49 -71.76 -3.21
CA GLN A 63 27.88 -71.82 -2.70
C GLN A 63 28.78 -72.84 -3.42
N ASP A 64 29.80 -72.36 -4.16
CA ASP A 64 31.18 -72.33 -3.66
C ASP A 64 32.09 -71.40 -4.51
N SER A 65 33.11 -70.81 -3.87
CA SER A 65 34.41 -70.31 -4.38
C SER A 65 34.52 -69.54 -5.73
N GLY A 66 35.30 -68.46 -5.88
CA GLY A 66 36.24 -67.79 -4.98
C GLY A 66 37.41 -67.13 -5.75
N ALA A 67 37.98 -66.05 -5.18
CA ALA A 67 39.20 -65.32 -5.61
C ALA A 67 39.12 -64.29 -6.77
N ALA A 68 39.96 -63.26 -6.63
CA ALA A 68 40.22 -62.11 -7.52
C ALA A 68 41.76 -61.93 -7.63
N PRO A 69 42.32 -60.83 -8.17
CA PRO A 69 42.04 -60.05 -9.40
C PRO A 69 43.28 -59.99 -10.35
N GLY A 70 43.18 -59.46 -11.59
CA GLY A 70 44.40 -59.14 -12.36
C GLY A 70 44.31 -58.72 -13.85
N THR A 71 44.28 -57.39 -14.09
CA THR A 71 45.21 -56.63 -14.97
C THR A 71 45.39 -56.94 -16.50
N THR A 72 45.01 -55.95 -17.31
CA THR A 72 45.54 -55.52 -18.65
C THR A 72 45.35 -56.31 -19.96
N ALA A 73 44.54 -55.68 -20.84
CA ALA A 73 44.95 -55.07 -22.14
C ALA A 73 44.77 -55.80 -23.49
N THR A 74 44.18 -55.02 -24.43
CA THR A 74 44.40 -54.98 -25.90
C THR A 74 43.49 -55.81 -26.83
N SER A 75 42.65 -55.09 -27.57
CA SER A 75 42.25 -55.30 -28.99
C SER A 75 41.72 -56.65 -29.47
N GLU A 76 40.44 -56.71 -29.85
CA GLU A 76 40.00 -56.77 -31.26
C GLU A 76 38.48 -56.48 -31.35
N ALA A 77 37.96 -56.20 -32.55
CA ALA A 77 36.60 -55.69 -32.77
C ALA A 77 35.68 -56.72 -33.46
N GLU A 78 34.40 -56.71 -33.07
CA GLU A 78 33.25 -57.44 -33.65
C GLU A 78 33.32 -59.00 -33.60
N PRO A 79 32.18 -59.73 -33.49
CA PRO A 79 30.79 -59.32 -33.71
C PRO A 79 29.78 -59.84 -32.66
N GLU A 80 29.38 -59.03 -31.67
CA GLU A 80 28.24 -59.36 -30.77
C GLU A 80 27.06 -58.38 -30.86
N GLU A 81 27.31 -57.09 -31.13
CA GLU A 81 26.22 -56.10 -31.33
C GLU A 81 25.33 -56.42 -32.53
N ALA A 82 25.84 -57.10 -33.57
CA ALA A 82 25.05 -57.52 -34.73
C ALA A 82 24.05 -58.65 -34.40
N ILE A 83 24.32 -59.46 -33.37
CA ILE A 83 23.43 -60.57 -32.96
C ILE A 83 22.36 -60.02 -32.01
N VAL A 84 22.74 -59.18 -31.04
CA VAL A 84 21.77 -58.54 -30.12
C VAL A 84 20.88 -57.54 -30.86
N ALA A 85 21.38 -56.81 -31.86
CA ALA A 85 20.54 -55.95 -32.70
C ALA A 85 19.63 -56.74 -33.66
N ALA A 86 20.05 -57.92 -34.13
CA ALA A 86 19.18 -58.81 -34.92
C ALA A 86 18.11 -59.47 -34.06
N GLU A 87 18.45 -59.92 -32.85
CA GLU A 87 17.51 -60.54 -31.91
C GLU A 87 16.53 -59.51 -31.32
N ALA A 88 16.97 -58.27 -31.06
CA ALA A 88 16.08 -57.15 -30.74
C ALA A 88 15.21 -56.71 -31.93
N ALA A 89 15.71 -56.82 -33.16
CA ALA A 89 14.91 -56.57 -34.38
C ALA A 89 13.90 -57.70 -34.65
N GLU A 90 14.21 -58.97 -34.37
CA GLU A 90 13.25 -60.08 -34.44
C GLU A 90 12.18 -59.99 -33.34
N VAL A 91 12.54 -59.58 -32.11
CA VAL A 91 11.57 -59.33 -31.04
C VAL A 91 10.68 -58.11 -31.34
N ALA A 92 11.20 -57.08 -32.02
CA ALA A 92 10.42 -55.94 -32.49
C ALA A 92 9.59 -56.25 -33.76
N GLN A 93 9.99 -57.21 -34.60
CA GLN A 93 9.24 -57.67 -35.78
C GLN A 93 8.21 -58.77 -35.47
N ALA A 94 8.13 -59.24 -34.22
CA ALA A 94 7.17 -60.26 -33.79
C ALA A 94 5.78 -59.71 -33.40
N ALA A 95 5.52 -58.41 -33.58
CA ALA A 95 4.34 -57.71 -33.04
C ALA A 95 3.46 -57.01 -34.10
N ASP A 96 3.54 -57.44 -35.37
CA ASP A 96 2.68 -56.89 -36.44
C ASP A 96 2.48 -57.92 -37.58
N GLN A 97 1.77 -59.02 -37.30
CA GLN A 97 1.44 -60.02 -38.33
C GLN A 97 0.18 -59.63 -39.10
N ILE A 98 0.31 -58.59 -39.94
CA ILE A 98 -0.70 -58.22 -40.94
C ILE A 98 -0.80 -59.33 -42.00
N ILE A 99 -1.93 -60.06 -42.03
CA ILE A 99 -2.16 -61.17 -42.96
C ILE A 99 -2.99 -60.69 -44.15
N THR A 100 -2.34 -60.47 -45.29
CA THR A 100 -3.00 -59.98 -46.52
C THR A 100 -3.55 -61.11 -47.39
N GLY A 101 -4.66 -60.83 -48.11
CA GLY A 101 -5.19 -61.72 -49.16
C GLY A 101 -5.97 -62.94 -48.66
N LEU A 102 -6.56 -62.89 -47.46
CA LEU A 102 -7.40 -63.96 -46.93
C LEU A 102 -8.88 -63.76 -47.33
N GLU A 103 -9.38 -64.61 -48.24
CA GLU A 103 -10.84 -64.75 -48.44
C GLU A 103 -11.47 -65.50 -47.26
N PHE A 104 -12.45 -64.89 -46.59
CA PHE A 104 -13.28 -65.54 -45.57
C PHE A 104 -14.54 -66.16 -46.20
N SER A 105 -15.19 -67.07 -45.46
CA SER A 105 -16.53 -67.52 -45.84
C SER A 105 -17.54 -66.40 -45.59
N ALA A 106 -18.50 -66.25 -46.50
CA ALA A 106 -19.54 -65.22 -46.40
C ALA A 106 -20.28 -65.31 -45.05
N TYR A 107 -20.62 -64.16 -44.50
CA TYR A 107 -21.34 -64.05 -43.25
C TYR A 107 -22.78 -64.56 -43.41
N ASP A 108 -23.16 -65.52 -42.57
CA ASP A 108 -24.48 -66.17 -42.53
C ASP A 108 -25.09 -66.01 -41.12
N TYR A 109 -24.28 -66.17 -40.06
CA TYR A 109 -24.68 -65.83 -38.70
C TYR A 109 -23.46 -65.52 -37.81
N GLY A 110 -23.59 -64.52 -36.94
CA GLY A 110 -22.63 -64.21 -35.88
C GLY A 110 -23.07 -64.73 -34.52
N ALA A 111 -22.10 -64.97 -33.63
CA ALA A 111 -22.40 -65.20 -32.21
C ALA A 111 -23.05 -63.95 -31.57
N ASP A 112 -23.86 -64.18 -30.53
CA ASP A 112 -24.78 -63.22 -29.92
C ASP A 112 -24.18 -61.81 -29.71
N VAL A 113 -24.75 -60.79 -30.36
CA VAL A 113 -24.40 -59.37 -30.13
C VAL A 113 -24.67 -58.99 -28.66
N ALA A 114 -25.61 -59.68 -28.01
CA ALA A 114 -25.87 -59.55 -26.58
C ALA A 114 -24.81 -60.30 -25.75
N GLY A 115 -23.75 -59.58 -25.36
CA GLY A 115 -22.70 -60.08 -24.46
C GLY A 115 -21.29 -60.12 -25.06
N ALA A 116 -21.09 -59.53 -26.23
CA ALA A 116 -19.76 -59.35 -26.82
C ALA A 116 -18.80 -58.58 -25.86
N PRO A 117 -17.49 -58.89 -25.83
CA PRO A 117 -16.52 -58.26 -24.91
C PRO A 117 -16.43 -56.73 -25.00
N GLY A 118 -16.68 -56.18 -26.19
CA GLY A 118 -16.51 -54.76 -26.50
C GLY A 118 -15.14 -54.45 -27.12
N ILE A 119 -15.03 -53.25 -27.68
CA ILE A 119 -13.78 -52.66 -28.16
C ILE A 119 -13.67 -51.23 -27.61
N ASN A 120 -12.45 -50.73 -27.45
CA ASN A 120 -12.18 -49.33 -27.07
C ASN A 120 -11.46 -48.62 -28.22
N THR A 121 -11.69 -47.33 -28.35
CA THR A 121 -11.00 -46.45 -29.31
C THR A 121 -10.31 -45.32 -28.54
N TYR A 122 -9.03 -45.07 -28.82
CA TYR A 122 -8.24 -44.01 -28.20
C TYR A 122 -7.78 -42.97 -29.22
N ASP A 123 -7.92 -41.71 -28.83
CA ASP A 123 -7.65 -40.53 -29.65
C ASP A 123 -6.15 -40.16 -29.61
N LEU A 124 -5.40 -40.51 -30.67
CA LEU A 124 -3.97 -40.20 -30.75
C LEU A 124 -3.71 -38.91 -31.56
N ASN A 125 -2.88 -38.04 -30.99
CA ASN A 125 -2.38 -36.77 -31.56
C ASN A 125 -3.40 -35.64 -31.85
N TYR A 126 -4.70 -35.80 -31.63
CA TYR A 126 -5.72 -34.75 -31.84
C TYR A 126 -5.51 -33.42 -31.09
N ARG A 127 -4.61 -33.38 -30.09
CA ARG A 127 -4.41 -32.22 -29.19
C ARG A 127 -3.01 -31.60 -29.23
N ARG A 128 -2.08 -32.12 -30.04
CA ARG A 128 -0.69 -31.60 -30.11
C ARG A 128 -0.55 -30.55 -31.21
N GLU A 129 0.29 -29.55 -30.97
CA GLU A 129 0.55 -28.44 -31.91
C GLU A 129 1.57 -28.78 -33.01
N ASN A 130 2.19 -29.97 -32.97
CA ASN A 130 3.17 -30.40 -33.97
C ASN A 130 2.47 -30.79 -35.29
N ALA A 131 2.64 -29.93 -36.30
CA ALA A 131 1.93 -30.00 -37.59
C ALA A 131 2.29 -31.19 -38.51
N ASP A 132 3.30 -32.00 -38.18
CA ASP A 132 3.81 -33.07 -39.05
C ASP A 132 3.23 -34.47 -38.77
N SER A 133 2.42 -34.65 -37.72
CA SER A 133 1.83 -35.95 -37.36
C SER A 133 0.32 -36.00 -37.64
N GLN A 134 -0.11 -36.81 -38.61
CA GLN A 134 -1.52 -37.09 -38.84
C GLN A 134 -2.18 -37.67 -37.57
N ALA A 135 -3.39 -37.24 -37.26
CA ALA A 135 -4.18 -37.82 -36.16
C ALA A 135 -4.50 -39.29 -36.44
N ARG A 136 -4.60 -40.10 -35.38
CA ARG A 136 -4.85 -41.55 -35.46
C ARG A 136 -5.88 -41.98 -34.43
N THR A 137 -6.61 -43.05 -34.74
CA THR A 137 -7.46 -43.77 -33.78
C THR A 137 -6.83 -45.13 -33.52
N GLU A 138 -6.46 -45.38 -32.26
CA GLU A 138 -6.03 -46.71 -31.81
C GLU A 138 -7.27 -47.52 -31.40
N ILE A 139 -7.51 -48.66 -32.03
CA ILE A 139 -8.59 -49.59 -31.71
C ILE A 139 -8.01 -50.75 -30.91
N VAL A 140 -8.58 -51.05 -29.74
CA VAL A 140 -8.09 -52.05 -28.78
C VAL A 140 -9.22 -52.98 -28.37
N TRP A 141 -8.96 -54.29 -28.30
CA TRP A 141 -9.94 -55.30 -27.89
C TRP A 141 -9.34 -56.38 -26.99
N GLU A 142 -10.18 -57.11 -26.27
CA GLU A 142 -9.72 -58.23 -25.44
C GLU A 142 -9.48 -59.49 -26.31
N PRO A 143 -8.38 -60.24 -26.08
CA PRO A 143 -8.13 -61.48 -26.80
C PRO A 143 -9.12 -62.58 -26.41
N ILE A 144 -9.62 -63.32 -27.42
CA ILE A 144 -10.30 -64.60 -27.20
C ILE A 144 -9.25 -65.68 -26.87
N HIS A 145 -9.50 -66.42 -25.79
CA HIS A 145 -8.66 -67.53 -25.34
C HIS A 145 -9.34 -68.88 -25.57
N GLY A 146 -8.53 -69.95 -25.62
CA GLY A 146 -9.03 -71.35 -25.68
C GLY A 146 -9.11 -71.97 -27.07
N TYR A 147 -8.51 -71.34 -28.09
CA TYR A 147 -8.42 -71.84 -29.47
C TYR A 147 -6.96 -71.85 -29.95
N ASP A 148 -6.62 -72.77 -30.87
CA ASP A 148 -5.25 -72.93 -31.38
C ASP A 148 -4.88 -71.84 -32.41
N THR A 149 -5.86 -71.23 -33.06
CA THR A 149 -5.69 -70.08 -33.97
C THR A 149 -6.88 -69.13 -33.83
N VAL A 150 -6.59 -67.83 -33.69
CA VAL A 150 -7.58 -66.74 -33.66
C VAL A 150 -7.09 -65.66 -34.63
N LEU A 151 -7.96 -65.21 -35.54
CA LEU A 151 -7.70 -64.12 -36.47
C LEU A 151 -8.72 -63.01 -36.22
N TYR A 152 -8.27 -61.78 -36.02
CA TYR A 152 -9.12 -60.60 -35.89
C TYR A 152 -9.21 -59.87 -37.22
N ARG A 153 -10.42 -59.65 -37.68
CA ARG A 153 -10.77 -58.84 -38.84
C ARG A 153 -11.30 -57.50 -38.33
N VAL A 154 -10.54 -56.43 -38.56
CA VAL A 154 -10.89 -55.06 -38.14
C VAL A 154 -11.55 -54.35 -39.32
N MET A 155 -12.75 -53.85 -39.08
CA MET A 155 -13.61 -53.24 -40.08
C MET A 155 -13.89 -51.77 -39.74
N ARG A 156 -14.12 -50.94 -40.76
CA ARG A 156 -14.49 -49.52 -40.66
C ARG A 156 -15.73 -49.22 -41.52
N THR A 157 -16.61 -48.37 -41.04
CA THR A 157 -17.72 -47.84 -41.84
C THR A 157 -18.07 -46.39 -41.48
N ASP A 158 -18.42 -45.58 -42.49
CA ASP A 158 -19.08 -44.27 -42.33
C ASP A 158 -20.60 -44.33 -42.54
N TYR A 159 -21.15 -45.56 -42.64
CA TYR A 159 -22.56 -45.86 -42.75
C TYR A 159 -23.02 -46.74 -41.58
N LEU A 160 -23.80 -46.16 -40.67
CA LEU A 160 -24.24 -46.82 -39.44
C LEU A 160 -25.50 -47.68 -39.67
N THR A 161 -25.42 -48.95 -39.32
CA THR A 161 -26.53 -49.92 -39.33
C THR A 161 -26.89 -50.36 -37.91
N GLU A 162 -28.15 -50.76 -37.68
CA GLU A 162 -28.57 -51.28 -36.38
C GLU A 162 -27.87 -52.62 -36.08
N GLU A 163 -27.79 -53.50 -37.08
CA GLU A 163 -27.08 -54.78 -37.03
C GLU A 163 -25.68 -54.65 -37.68
N PRO A 164 -24.59 -54.98 -36.97
CA PRO A 164 -23.25 -54.95 -37.53
C PRO A 164 -22.98 -56.19 -38.40
N SER A 165 -22.15 -56.03 -39.43
CA SER A 165 -21.83 -57.07 -40.41
C SER A 165 -20.40 -56.88 -40.93
N PRO A 166 -19.57 -57.94 -40.97
CA PRO A 166 -18.20 -57.86 -41.47
C PRO A 166 -18.13 -57.79 -43.01
N ASP A 167 -19.26 -57.96 -43.71
CA ASP A 167 -19.31 -57.95 -45.17
C ASP A 167 -19.90 -56.64 -45.75
N ASP A 168 -20.46 -55.77 -44.89
CA ASP A 168 -21.03 -54.45 -45.25
C ASP A 168 -20.09 -53.27 -44.93
N ALA A 169 -18.87 -53.55 -44.45
CA ALA A 169 -17.88 -52.56 -44.01
C ALA A 169 -16.53 -52.69 -44.76
N GLU A 170 -15.69 -51.66 -44.69
CA GLU A 170 -14.33 -51.67 -45.24
C GLU A 170 -13.39 -52.47 -44.33
N GLU A 171 -12.70 -53.47 -44.87
CA GLU A 171 -11.67 -54.22 -44.14
C GLU A 171 -10.38 -53.41 -44.05
N LEU A 172 -9.97 -53.05 -42.84
CA LEU A 172 -8.71 -52.34 -42.59
C LEU A 172 -7.53 -53.31 -42.50
N VAL A 173 -7.70 -54.38 -41.71
CA VAL A 173 -6.63 -55.34 -41.42
C VAL A 173 -7.20 -56.69 -41.00
N VAL A 174 -6.44 -57.75 -41.29
CA VAL A 174 -6.53 -59.03 -40.59
C VAL A 174 -5.24 -59.26 -39.81
N THR A 175 -5.34 -59.45 -38.50
CA THR A 175 -4.18 -59.61 -37.61
C THR A 175 -4.43 -60.68 -36.53
N THR A 176 -3.37 -61.18 -35.91
CA THR A 176 -3.41 -61.95 -34.65
C THR A 176 -3.30 -61.07 -33.41
N ASP A 177 -2.88 -59.82 -33.57
CA ASP A 177 -2.68 -58.83 -32.51
C ASP A 177 -4.02 -58.31 -31.97
N THR A 178 -4.00 -57.60 -30.84
CA THR A 178 -5.21 -57.11 -30.13
C THR A 178 -5.39 -55.58 -30.20
N THR A 179 -4.61 -54.94 -31.08
CA THR A 179 -4.51 -53.48 -31.24
C THR A 179 -4.29 -53.14 -32.70
N PHE A 180 -4.89 -52.05 -33.19
CA PHE A 180 -4.63 -51.52 -34.54
C PHE A 180 -4.73 -49.99 -34.56
N GLU A 181 -3.87 -49.31 -35.32
CA GLU A 181 -3.96 -47.86 -35.54
C GLU A 181 -4.50 -47.52 -36.94
N ASP A 182 -5.61 -46.79 -37.00
CA ASP A 182 -6.15 -46.24 -38.25
C ASP A 182 -5.86 -44.73 -38.36
N PRO A 183 -5.28 -44.23 -39.47
CA PRO A 183 -5.18 -42.80 -39.74
C PRO A 183 -6.56 -42.16 -39.88
N VAL A 184 -6.76 -41.01 -39.23
CA VAL A 184 -8.06 -40.35 -39.21
C VAL A 184 -8.43 -39.84 -40.61
N PRO A 185 -9.59 -40.23 -41.16
CA PRO A 185 -10.01 -39.82 -42.50
C PRO A 185 -10.33 -38.32 -42.60
N ASP A 186 -9.71 -37.65 -43.56
CA ASP A 186 -9.93 -36.22 -43.83
C ASP A 186 -11.40 -35.93 -44.13
N HIS A 187 -11.95 -34.91 -43.49
CA HIS A 187 -13.32 -34.43 -43.69
C HIS A 187 -14.45 -35.44 -43.39
N HIS A 188 -14.23 -36.47 -42.56
CA HIS A 188 -15.32 -37.27 -41.97
C HIS A 188 -15.60 -36.81 -40.52
N ALA A 189 -16.87 -36.85 -40.11
CA ALA A 189 -17.27 -36.50 -38.73
C ALA A 189 -17.12 -37.67 -37.77
N TYR A 190 -17.17 -38.91 -38.26
CA TYR A 190 -17.07 -40.13 -37.48
C TYR A 190 -16.62 -41.30 -38.35
N MET A 191 -16.20 -42.38 -37.68
CA MET A 191 -16.12 -43.75 -38.19
C MET A 191 -16.65 -44.71 -37.11
N GLU A 192 -17.40 -45.74 -37.51
CA GLU A 192 -17.64 -46.89 -36.64
C GLU A 192 -16.62 -47.98 -36.96
N TYR A 193 -15.91 -48.42 -35.93
CA TYR A 193 -15.01 -49.56 -36.00
C TYR A 193 -15.73 -50.80 -35.49
N GLN A 194 -15.51 -51.95 -36.13
CA GLN A 194 -16.05 -53.25 -35.71
C GLN A 194 -14.94 -54.30 -35.75
N VAL A 195 -14.89 -55.17 -34.74
CA VAL A 195 -13.88 -56.25 -34.68
C VAL A 195 -14.58 -57.61 -34.62
N TRP A 196 -14.11 -58.53 -35.47
CA TRP A 196 -14.66 -59.87 -35.64
C TRP A 196 -13.55 -60.92 -35.51
N ALA A 197 -13.75 -61.94 -34.68
CA ALA A 197 -12.78 -63.00 -34.47
C ALA A 197 -13.17 -64.29 -35.17
N TYR A 198 -12.25 -64.83 -35.96
CA TYR A 198 -12.37 -66.11 -36.64
C TYR A 198 -11.47 -67.13 -35.92
N VAL A 199 -12.07 -68.19 -35.39
CA VAL A 199 -11.39 -69.19 -34.55
C VAL A 199 -11.32 -70.55 -35.23
N GLY A 200 -10.20 -71.25 -35.07
CA GLY A 200 -9.99 -72.57 -35.67
C GLY A 200 -8.75 -73.29 -35.15
N LYS A 201 -8.46 -74.46 -35.73
CA LYS A 201 -7.24 -75.24 -35.44
C LYS A 201 -6.01 -74.75 -36.20
N ASP A 202 -6.27 -74.13 -37.35
CA ASP A 202 -5.29 -73.49 -38.22
C ASP A 202 -5.96 -72.33 -38.98
N ILE A 203 -5.17 -71.53 -39.71
CA ILE A 203 -5.67 -70.38 -40.49
C ILE A 203 -6.72 -70.77 -41.54
N ALA A 204 -6.64 -71.97 -42.13
CA ALA A 204 -7.58 -72.43 -43.16
C ALA A 204 -8.88 -72.99 -42.56
N ASP A 205 -8.85 -73.47 -41.32
CA ASP A 205 -10.03 -73.82 -40.51
C ASP A 205 -10.73 -72.54 -40.05
N ALA A 206 -9.99 -71.58 -39.46
CA ALA A 206 -10.51 -70.30 -38.97
C ALA A 206 -11.24 -69.50 -40.08
N ARG A 207 -10.67 -69.41 -41.29
CA ARG A 207 -11.30 -68.74 -42.45
C ARG A 207 -12.61 -69.36 -42.94
N ARG A 208 -12.89 -70.62 -42.54
CA ARG A 208 -14.15 -71.32 -42.86
C ARG A 208 -15.15 -71.31 -41.70
N ALA A 209 -14.73 -70.87 -40.52
CA ALA A 209 -15.63 -70.63 -39.41
C ALA A 209 -16.48 -69.37 -39.67
N GLN A 210 -17.67 -69.33 -39.06
CA GLN A 210 -18.41 -68.08 -38.92
C GLN A 210 -17.79 -67.23 -37.80
N PRO A 211 -17.76 -65.90 -37.92
CA PRO A 211 -17.07 -65.04 -36.97
C PRO A 211 -17.84 -64.87 -35.65
N ILE A 212 -17.06 -64.63 -34.59
CA ILE A 212 -17.54 -64.16 -33.29
C ILE A 212 -17.42 -62.63 -33.28
N PHE A 213 -18.52 -61.94 -32.98
CA PHE A 213 -18.49 -60.49 -32.81
C PHE A 213 -17.75 -60.12 -31.52
N ILE A 214 -16.70 -59.31 -31.62
CA ILE A 214 -15.95 -58.82 -30.44
C ILE A 214 -16.58 -57.53 -29.93
N GLY A 215 -16.92 -56.61 -30.83
CA GLY A 215 -17.59 -55.37 -30.49
C GLY A 215 -17.55 -54.36 -31.62
N ARG A 216 -18.25 -53.24 -31.39
CA ARG A 216 -18.21 -52.05 -32.23
C ARG A 216 -18.09 -50.80 -31.36
N GLN A 217 -17.52 -49.74 -31.93
CA GLN A 217 -17.41 -48.44 -31.27
C GLN A 217 -17.53 -47.32 -32.30
N LEU A 218 -18.45 -46.38 -32.05
CA LEU A 218 -18.59 -45.15 -32.80
C LEU A 218 -17.54 -44.14 -32.32
N CYS A 219 -16.55 -43.84 -33.16
CA CYS A 219 -15.55 -42.81 -32.91
C CYS A 219 -15.96 -41.53 -33.66
N ILE A 220 -16.19 -40.43 -32.94
CA ILE A 220 -16.59 -39.14 -33.51
C ILE A 220 -15.40 -38.20 -33.41
N PHE A 221 -14.99 -37.61 -34.54
CA PHE A 221 -13.77 -36.83 -34.63
C PHE A 221 -14.01 -35.34 -34.31
N PRO A 222 -13.05 -34.63 -33.69
CA PRO A 222 -13.10 -33.19 -33.57
C PRO A 222 -12.98 -32.54 -34.97
N PRO A 223 -13.69 -31.43 -35.25
CA PRO A 223 -13.66 -30.81 -36.57
C PRO A 223 -12.27 -30.29 -36.98
N CYS A 224 -11.87 -30.58 -38.23
CA CYS A 224 -10.62 -30.11 -38.84
C CYS A 224 -10.83 -28.86 -39.71
N ASP A 225 -9.71 -28.24 -40.14
CA ASP A 225 -9.64 -27.15 -41.13
C ASP A 225 -10.55 -25.94 -40.86
N ILE A 226 -10.76 -25.63 -39.58
CA ILE A 226 -11.53 -24.45 -39.15
C ILE A 226 -10.70 -23.19 -39.43
N GLN A 227 -11.26 -22.30 -40.25
CA GLN A 227 -10.76 -20.95 -40.47
C GLN A 227 -11.58 -19.98 -39.63
N ILE A 228 -10.94 -19.03 -38.96
CA ILE A 228 -11.61 -17.99 -38.15
C ILE A 228 -11.04 -16.62 -38.52
N SER A 229 -11.92 -15.63 -38.62
CA SER A 229 -11.59 -14.24 -38.92
C SER A 229 -12.41 -13.30 -38.03
N GLU A 230 -11.81 -12.20 -37.61
CA GLU A 230 -12.47 -11.10 -36.91
C GLU A 230 -12.59 -9.89 -37.85
N ALA A 231 -13.73 -9.18 -37.78
CA ALA A 231 -13.88 -7.85 -38.35
C ALA A 231 -14.93 -7.02 -37.60
N GLN A 232 -14.50 -5.90 -37.01
CA GLN A 232 -15.38 -4.87 -36.42
C GLN A 232 -16.29 -5.35 -35.26
N GLY A 233 -15.85 -6.31 -34.46
CA GLY A 233 -16.62 -6.98 -33.41
C GLY A 233 -17.47 -8.14 -33.91
N VAL A 234 -17.22 -8.64 -35.12
CA VAL A 234 -17.88 -9.82 -35.68
C VAL A 234 -16.82 -10.90 -35.89
N ILE A 235 -16.97 -12.01 -35.19
CA ILE A 235 -16.15 -13.21 -35.35
C ILE A 235 -16.91 -14.16 -36.26
N GLU A 236 -16.32 -14.49 -37.40
CA GLU A 236 -16.83 -15.49 -38.32
C GLU A 236 -15.85 -16.65 -38.40
N GLY A 237 -16.36 -17.86 -38.55
CA GLY A 237 -15.51 -18.98 -38.94
C GLY A 237 -16.23 -19.97 -39.83
N THR A 238 -15.44 -20.71 -40.60
CA THR A 238 -15.88 -21.60 -41.66
C THR A 238 -15.09 -22.90 -41.65
N TRP A 239 -15.68 -23.95 -42.21
CA TRP A 239 -15.04 -25.27 -42.33
C TRP A 239 -15.48 -25.97 -43.64
N PRO A 240 -14.72 -26.98 -44.12
CA PRO A 240 -15.09 -27.78 -45.28
C PRO A 240 -16.44 -28.52 -45.10
N ALA A 241 -16.92 -29.17 -46.17
CA ALA A 241 -18.07 -30.05 -46.03
C ALA A 241 -17.60 -31.36 -45.37
N ILE A 242 -18.10 -31.64 -44.17
CA ILE A 242 -17.71 -32.83 -43.40
C ILE A 242 -18.77 -33.93 -43.61
N SER A 243 -18.35 -35.11 -44.08
CA SER A 243 -19.21 -36.28 -44.24
C SER A 243 -19.75 -36.77 -42.90
N GLY A 244 -20.98 -37.28 -42.86
CA GLY A 244 -21.62 -37.74 -41.62
C GLY A 244 -22.05 -36.65 -40.62
N LEU A 245 -21.68 -35.38 -40.83
CA LEU A 245 -22.00 -34.30 -39.89
C LEU A 245 -23.51 -33.98 -39.83
N HIS A 246 -24.15 -34.29 -38.71
CA HIS A 246 -25.53 -33.88 -38.46
C HIS A 246 -25.61 -32.38 -38.17
N LYS A 247 -24.83 -31.92 -37.17
CA LYS A 247 -24.73 -30.50 -36.78
C LYS A 247 -23.38 -30.17 -36.17
N MET A 248 -23.02 -28.88 -36.19
CA MET A 248 -21.87 -28.35 -35.45
C MET A 248 -22.36 -27.69 -34.17
N ARG A 249 -21.71 -27.96 -33.05
CA ARG A 249 -21.78 -27.13 -31.85
C ARG A 249 -20.60 -26.18 -31.82
N VAL A 250 -20.87 -24.92 -31.51
CA VAL A 250 -19.85 -23.88 -31.34
C VAL A 250 -20.00 -23.31 -29.94
N TYR A 251 -18.90 -23.26 -29.20
CA TYR A 251 -18.82 -22.69 -27.88
C TYR A 251 -18.02 -21.39 -27.93
N VAL A 252 -18.54 -20.32 -27.33
CA VAL A 252 -17.93 -18.99 -27.33
C VAL A 252 -17.87 -18.43 -25.92
N MET A 253 -16.70 -17.93 -25.51
CA MET A 253 -16.47 -17.33 -24.20
C MET A 253 -15.66 -16.03 -24.34
N GLU A 254 -16.25 -14.90 -23.96
CA GLU A 254 -15.58 -13.59 -23.88
C GLU A 254 -14.88 -13.43 -22.53
N GLY A 255 -13.59 -13.06 -22.50
CA GLY A 255 -12.88 -12.62 -21.29
C GLY A 255 -12.86 -13.62 -20.11
N GLY A 256 -13.22 -14.88 -20.34
CA GLY A 256 -13.68 -15.78 -19.29
C GLY A 256 -12.64 -16.76 -18.75
N ARG A 257 -12.73 -17.02 -17.44
CA ARG A 257 -12.11 -18.17 -16.77
C ARG A 257 -13.13 -19.30 -16.64
N GLY A 258 -12.82 -20.48 -17.18
CA GLY A 258 -13.70 -21.65 -17.07
C GLY A 258 -13.46 -22.71 -18.14
N ARG A 259 -14.32 -23.74 -18.14
CA ARG A 259 -14.35 -24.77 -19.19
C ARG A 259 -15.25 -24.29 -20.33
N ILE A 260 -14.74 -24.28 -21.57
CA ILE A 260 -15.45 -23.68 -22.71
C ILE A 260 -16.68 -24.48 -23.16
N ASP A 261 -16.63 -25.81 -23.05
CA ASP A 261 -17.67 -26.80 -23.44
C ASP A 261 -18.98 -26.76 -22.62
N ARG A 262 -19.20 -25.74 -21.78
CA ARG A 262 -20.42 -25.64 -20.97
C ARG A 262 -21.63 -25.22 -21.82
N PRO A 263 -22.85 -25.70 -21.50
CA PRO A 263 -24.07 -25.26 -22.18
C PRO A 263 -24.32 -23.75 -22.12
N GLU A 264 -23.81 -23.06 -21.09
CA GLU A 264 -23.84 -21.59 -20.95
C GLU A 264 -23.12 -20.85 -22.10
N ASN A 265 -22.13 -21.49 -22.72
CA ASN A 265 -21.30 -20.92 -23.79
C ASN A 265 -21.73 -21.39 -25.18
N GLU A 266 -22.73 -22.30 -25.30
CA GLU A 266 -23.16 -22.87 -26.59
C GLU A 266 -23.86 -21.78 -27.43
N LEU A 267 -23.30 -21.49 -28.61
CA LEU A 267 -23.87 -20.55 -29.56
C LEU A 267 -24.94 -21.26 -30.39
N PHE A 268 -26.21 -20.93 -30.13
CA PHE A 268 -27.35 -21.50 -30.84
C PHE A 268 -27.70 -20.75 -32.13
N ASP A 269 -27.53 -19.43 -32.14
CA ASP A 269 -27.95 -18.56 -33.26
C ASP A 269 -26.75 -18.20 -34.14
N GLY A 270 -26.97 -18.08 -35.45
CA GLY A 270 -25.90 -17.81 -36.43
C GLY A 270 -24.96 -18.99 -36.75
N VAL A 271 -25.20 -20.20 -36.21
CA VAL A 271 -24.46 -21.43 -36.58
C VAL A 271 -25.17 -22.15 -37.74
N THR A 272 -24.40 -22.60 -38.72
CA THR A 272 -24.85 -23.41 -39.87
C THR A 272 -24.07 -24.72 -39.97
N LYS A 273 -24.34 -25.55 -40.99
CA LYS A 273 -23.54 -26.76 -41.25
C LYS A 273 -22.09 -26.51 -41.70
N ARG A 274 -21.73 -25.27 -42.07
CA ARG A 274 -20.42 -24.94 -42.68
C ARG A 274 -19.77 -23.63 -42.17
N SER A 275 -20.45 -22.93 -41.28
CA SER A 275 -19.99 -21.65 -40.74
C SER A 275 -20.66 -21.30 -39.42
N PHE A 276 -20.06 -20.39 -38.68
CA PHE A 276 -20.72 -19.65 -37.61
C PHE A 276 -20.47 -18.15 -37.75
N ARG A 277 -21.36 -17.36 -37.14
CA ARG A 277 -21.17 -15.93 -36.91
C ARG A 277 -21.50 -15.59 -35.47
N TYR A 278 -20.54 -15.03 -34.76
CA TYR A 278 -20.71 -14.44 -33.44
C TYR A 278 -20.51 -12.93 -33.53
N ARG A 279 -21.34 -12.15 -32.82
CA ARG A 279 -21.13 -10.71 -32.66
C ARG A 279 -20.89 -10.41 -31.20
N THR A 280 -19.67 -10.00 -30.87
CA THR A 280 -19.38 -9.47 -29.54
C THR A 280 -19.95 -8.07 -29.40
N HIS A 281 -20.36 -7.73 -28.19
CA HIS A 281 -20.70 -6.36 -27.80
C HIS A 281 -19.52 -5.64 -27.15
N ASN A 282 -18.51 -6.41 -26.72
CA ASN A 282 -17.31 -5.95 -26.06
C ASN A 282 -16.19 -5.89 -27.10
N ARG A 283 -15.59 -4.71 -27.29
CA ARG A 283 -14.37 -4.58 -28.12
C ARG A 283 -13.14 -4.84 -27.26
N GLY A 284 -11.98 -5.07 -27.88
CA GLY A 284 -10.72 -5.18 -27.14
C GLY A 284 -10.58 -6.40 -26.23
N VAL A 285 -11.46 -7.39 -26.37
CA VAL A 285 -11.46 -8.63 -25.59
C VAL A 285 -10.88 -9.78 -26.39
N SER A 286 -10.20 -10.70 -25.70
CA SER A 286 -9.91 -12.04 -26.24
C SER A 286 -11.15 -12.92 -26.08
N VAL A 287 -11.64 -13.45 -27.19
CA VAL A 287 -12.75 -14.40 -27.26
C VAL A 287 -12.20 -15.78 -27.56
N LYS A 288 -12.51 -16.75 -26.70
CA LYS A 288 -12.22 -18.16 -26.95
C LYS A 288 -13.36 -18.80 -27.71
N VAL A 289 -13.03 -19.58 -28.75
CA VAL A 289 -13.97 -20.35 -29.55
C VAL A 289 -13.54 -21.82 -29.61
N ALA A 290 -14.48 -22.75 -29.46
CA ALA A 290 -14.23 -24.18 -29.65
C ALA A 290 -15.42 -24.87 -30.32
N PHE A 291 -15.18 -26.04 -30.91
CA PHE A 291 -16.12 -26.72 -31.81
C PHE A 291 -16.30 -28.18 -31.40
N CYS A 292 -17.49 -28.73 -31.64
CA CYS A 292 -17.81 -30.12 -31.36
C CYS A 292 -18.72 -30.67 -32.47
N ALA A 293 -18.31 -31.78 -33.09
CA ALA A 293 -19.13 -32.46 -34.08
C ALA A 293 -20.30 -33.19 -33.41
N GLY A 294 -21.51 -33.03 -33.96
CA GLY A 294 -22.69 -33.81 -33.61
C GLY A 294 -23.11 -34.69 -34.79
N VAL A 295 -23.35 -35.97 -34.51
CA VAL A 295 -23.72 -37.00 -35.49
C VAL A 295 -24.99 -37.72 -35.01
N LEU A 296 -25.66 -38.45 -35.90
CA LEU A 296 -26.76 -39.36 -35.52
C LEU A 296 -26.25 -40.79 -35.53
N ASP A 297 -26.61 -41.59 -34.52
CA ASP A 297 -26.45 -43.04 -34.59
C ASP A 297 -27.51 -43.70 -35.50
N ALA A 298 -27.39 -45.02 -35.72
CA ALA A 298 -28.33 -45.80 -36.54
C ALA A 298 -29.78 -45.72 -36.04
N SER A 299 -30.00 -45.51 -34.75
CA SER A 299 -31.32 -45.35 -34.12
C SER A 299 -31.81 -43.89 -34.12
N GLY A 300 -31.03 -42.95 -34.65
CA GLY A 300 -31.36 -41.53 -34.76
C GLY A 300 -31.11 -40.70 -33.50
N ASN A 301 -30.34 -41.17 -32.52
CA ASN A 301 -29.96 -40.36 -31.37
C ASN A 301 -28.75 -39.48 -31.70
N GLU A 302 -28.72 -38.27 -31.15
CA GLU A 302 -27.58 -37.35 -31.29
C GLU A 302 -26.41 -37.75 -30.39
N ASN A 303 -25.27 -38.05 -30.98
CA ASN A 303 -24.01 -38.30 -30.29
C ASN A 303 -23.00 -37.19 -30.61
N TYR A 304 -22.07 -36.92 -29.69
CA TYR A 304 -21.16 -35.79 -29.75
C TYR A 304 -19.71 -36.24 -29.55
N GLY A 305 -18.82 -35.74 -30.40
CA GLY A 305 -17.37 -35.99 -30.30
C GLY A 305 -16.68 -35.14 -29.24
N PRO A 306 -15.35 -35.26 -29.12
CA PRO A 306 -14.55 -34.41 -28.26
C PRO A 306 -14.58 -32.95 -28.74
N THR A 307 -14.39 -32.02 -27.81
CA THR A 307 -14.22 -30.61 -28.15
C THR A 307 -12.87 -30.39 -28.83
N SER A 308 -12.85 -29.58 -29.90
CA SER A 308 -11.64 -29.16 -30.60
C SER A 308 -10.65 -28.43 -29.67
N LYS A 309 -9.45 -28.12 -30.19
CA LYS A 309 -8.61 -27.09 -29.58
C LYS A 309 -9.36 -25.76 -29.44
N GLU A 310 -8.94 -24.96 -28.46
CA GLU A 310 -9.44 -23.60 -28.27
C GLU A 310 -8.77 -22.67 -29.28
N TYR A 311 -9.56 -21.84 -29.95
CA TYR A 311 -9.10 -20.77 -30.82
C TYR A 311 -9.26 -19.44 -30.08
N ILE A 312 -8.18 -18.68 -29.95
CA ILE A 312 -8.19 -17.36 -29.31
C ILE A 312 -8.28 -16.30 -30.40
N VAL A 313 -9.33 -15.48 -30.35
CA VAL A 313 -9.59 -14.39 -31.28
C VAL A 313 -9.54 -13.08 -30.51
N ASN A 314 -8.61 -12.20 -30.86
CA ASN A 314 -8.57 -10.85 -30.29
C ASN A 314 -9.47 -9.94 -31.12
N VAL A 315 -10.39 -9.23 -30.48
CA VAL A 315 -11.28 -8.26 -31.12
C VAL A 315 -10.69 -6.87 -30.99
N ASP A 316 -10.56 -6.13 -32.09
CA ASP A 316 -10.03 -4.77 -32.07
C ASP A 316 -10.86 -3.83 -31.16
N GLY A 317 -10.17 -3.01 -30.38
CA GLY A 317 -10.74 -2.00 -29.48
C GLY A 317 -9.88 -0.75 -29.39
N GLU A 318 -10.52 0.36 -29.01
CA GLU A 318 -9.86 1.66 -28.79
C GLU A 318 -9.44 1.75 -27.31
N LEU A 319 -8.23 2.25 -27.03
CA LEU A 319 -7.74 2.31 -25.66
C LEU A 319 -8.28 3.55 -24.93
N GLU A 320 -9.00 3.32 -23.84
CA GLU A 320 -9.48 4.39 -22.96
C GLU A 320 -8.53 4.65 -21.80
N LYS A 321 -8.36 5.94 -21.44
CA LYS A 321 -7.61 6.36 -20.24
C LYS A 321 -8.37 5.91 -19.00
N VAL A 322 -7.72 5.13 -18.15
CA VAL A 322 -8.27 4.70 -16.86
C VAL A 322 -8.09 5.83 -15.84
N PRO A 323 -9.18 6.43 -15.32
CA PRO A 323 -9.10 7.28 -14.14
C PRO A 323 -9.04 6.42 -12.87
N PHE A 324 -8.39 6.92 -11.83
CA PHE A 324 -8.67 6.45 -10.48
C PHE A 324 -9.91 7.17 -9.95
N GLU A 325 -10.83 6.42 -9.34
CA GLU A 325 -11.95 6.99 -8.56
C GLU A 325 -11.45 7.52 -7.22
N LEU A 326 -10.50 6.81 -6.60
CA LEU A 326 -9.85 7.23 -5.37
C LEU A 326 -8.39 6.77 -5.35
N VAL A 327 -7.49 7.69 -5.02
CA VAL A 327 -6.11 7.42 -4.63
C VAL A 327 -5.90 8.10 -3.29
N ASP A 328 -5.60 7.32 -2.25
CA ASP A 328 -5.40 7.88 -0.91
C ASP A 328 -4.37 7.12 -0.09
N LYS A 329 -3.88 7.78 0.95
CA LYS A 329 -2.91 7.21 1.87
C LYS A 329 -3.65 6.63 3.08
N ILE A 330 -3.48 5.34 3.33
CA ILE A 330 -4.07 4.64 4.48
C ILE A 330 -2.95 4.27 5.45
N GLN A 331 -3.16 4.58 6.73
CA GLN A 331 -2.27 4.17 7.81
C GLN A 331 -2.85 2.91 8.46
N ASP A 332 -2.06 1.85 8.58
CA ASP A 332 -2.44 0.68 9.37
C ASP A 332 -2.09 0.94 10.84
N ASP A 333 -3.12 1.16 11.66
CA ASP A 333 -2.99 1.38 13.11
C ASP A 333 -2.34 0.19 13.86
N VAL A 334 -2.34 -1.02 13.28
CA VAL A 334 -1.80 -2.23 13.92
C VAL A 334 -0.32 -2.42 13.63
N THR A 335 0.12 -2.19 12.38
CA THR A 335 1.53 -2.33 11.98
C THR A 335 2.30 -1.01 11.99
N ALA A 336 1.61 0.12 12.17
CA ALA A 336 2.13 1.48 11.97
C ALA A 336 2.75 1.71 10.58
N SER A 337 2.38 0.87 9.59
CA SER A 337 2.84 1.03 8.22
C SER A 337 1.92 1.93 7.41
N THR A 338 2.51 2.73 6.52
CA THR A 338 1.78 3.54 5.55
C THR A 338 1.58 2.73 4.28
N GLN A 339 0.34 2.74 3.77
CA GLN A 339 -0.05 2.12 2.52
C GLN A 339 -0.67 3.15 1.58
N ILE A 340 -0.61 2.86 0.29
CA ILE A 340 -1.23 3.61 -0.80
C ILE A 340 -2.40 2.76 -1.29
N TYR A 341 -3.61 3.25 -1.06
CA TYR A 341 -4.83 2.64 -1.57
C TYR A 341 -5.22 3.29 -2.90
N VAL A 342 -5.63 2.44 -3.85
CA VAL A 342 -6.11 2.84 -5.17
C VAL A 342 -7.40 2.09 -5.49
N ASN A 343 -8.33 2.80 -6.13
CA ASN A 343 -9.55 2.24 -6.71
C ASN A 343 -9.77 2.79 -8.12
N TRP A 344 -10.11 1.90 -9.05
CA TRP A 344 -10.50 2.22 -10.43
C TRP A 344 -11.51 1.20 -10.96
N TYR A 345 -12.17 1.54 -12.07
CA TYR A 345 -12.96 0.58 -12.84
C TYR A 345 -12.13 -0.04 -13.97
N ALA A 346 -12.17 -1.36 -14.10
CA ALA A 346 -11.50 -2.06 -15.19
C ALA A 346 -12.01 -1.55 -16.56
N PRO A 347 -11.13 -1.17 -17.49
CA PRO A 347 -11.53 -0.59 -18.77
C PRO A 347 -12.27 -1.61 -19.65
N PRO A 348 -13.01 -1.17 -20.68
CA PRO A 348 -13.65 -2.09 -21.63
C PRO A 348 -12.65 -2.91 -22.46
N VAL A 349 -11.42 -2.41 -22.58
CA VAL A 349 -10.35 -2.86 -23.48
C VAL A 349 -9.02 -2.81 -22.75
N GLY A 350 -8.19 -3.84 -22.90
CA GLY A 350 -6.82 -3.86 -22.41
C GLY A 350 -6.68 -4.23 -20.92
N LYS A 351 -5.43 -4.31 -20.46
CA LYS A 351 -5.07 -4.55 -19.05
C LYS A 351 -4.53 -3.29 -18.39
N VAL A 352 -4.81 -3.12 -17.10
CA VAL A 352 -4.30 -1.97 -16.34
C VAL A 352 -2.94 -2.32 -15.74
N ARG A 353 -1.97 -1.44 -15.93
CA ARG A 353 -0.70 -1.43 -15.19
C ARG A 353 -0.65 -0.17 -14.34
N VAL A 354 -0.42 -0.32 -13.04
CA VAL A 354 -0.21 0.82 -12.14
C VAL A 354 1.28 0.95 -11.83
N TYR A 355 1.82 2.14 -12.06
CA TYR A 355 3.20 2.51 -11.72
C TYR A 355 3.22 3.41 -10.48
N LEU A 356 4.21 3.22 -9.61
CA LEU A 356 4.56 4.11 -8.50
C LEU A 356 5.97 4.65 -8.73
N SER A 357 6.11 5.97 -8.77
CA SER A 357 7.35 6.68 -9.12
C SER A 357 7.56 7.89 -8.21
N ASN A 358 8.80 8.38 -8.07
CA ASN A 358 9.12 9.54 -7.22
C ASN A 358 9.13 10.89 -7.97
N GLN A 359 8.77 10.86 -9.26
CA GLN A 359 8.61 12.04 -10.11
C GLN A 359 7.35 11.87 -10.97
N ARG A 360 6.79 12.96 -11.48
CA ARG A 360 5.72 12.88 -12.48
C ARG A 360 6.29 12.36 -13.82
N PRO A 361 5.66 11.35 -14.46
CA PRO A 361 6.00 10.95 -15.83
C PRO A 361 5.91 12.09 -16.85
N ASN A 362 6.52 11.94 -18.03
CA ASN A 362 6.39 12.96 -19.07
C ASN A 362 4.90 13.19 -19.42
N GLU A 363 4.45 14.44 -19.35
CA GLU A 363 3.06 14.80 -19.60
C GLU A 363 2.63 14.43 -21.04
N ASP A 364 3.55 14.44 -22.02
CA ASP A 364 3.29 14.07 -23.43
C ASP A 364 2.67 12.66 -23.57
N LEU A 365 3.06 11.70 -22.72
CA LEU A 365 2.52 10.33 -22.74
C LEU A 365 1.03 10.25 -22.40
N THR A 366 0.50 11.29 -21.73
CA THR A 366 -0.90 11.34 -21.29
C THR A 366 -1.84 11.95 -22.34
N TRP A 367 -1.35 12.34 -23.53
CA TRP A 367 -2.18 12.99 -24.55
C TRP A 367 -2.88 11.98 -25.45
N GLU A 368 -2.14 11.05 -26.04
CA GLU A 368 -2.59 10.09 -27.06
C GLU A 368 -2.16 8.65 -26.77
N GLU A 369 -2.59 7.69 -27.61
CA GLU A 369 -2.06 6.32 -27.57
C GLU A 369 -0.59 6.28 -28.00
N VAL A 370 0.25 5.60 -27.24
CA VAL A 370 1.69 5.44 -27.49
C VAL A 370 2.07 3.96 -27.64
N PRO A 371 3.14 3.60 -28.38
CA PRO A 371 3.68 2.25 -28.33
C PRO A 371 4.23 1.93 -26.94
N ILE A 372 4.23 0.66 -26.52
CA ILE A 372 4.78 0.25 -25.22
C ILE A 372 6.25 0.67 -25.06
N GLU A 373 7.03 0.61 -26.13
CA GLU A 373 8.41 1.09 -26.21
C GLU A 373 8.57 2.55 -25.71
N ALA A 374 7.56 3.41 -25.87
CA ALA A 374 7.61 4.78 -25.38
C ALA A 374 7.59 4.86 -23.84
N LEU A 375 6.97 3.90 -23.16
CA LEU A 375 6.99 3.79 -21.69
C LEU A 375 8.36 3.34 -21.18
N GLU A 376 9.04 2.47 -21.93
CA GLU A 376 10.39 2.00 -21.62
C GLU A 376 11.46 3.07 -21.90
N ASN A 377 11.20 3.96 -22.85
CA ASN A 377 12.05 5.13 -23.13
C ASN A 377 11.77 6.33 -22.21
N ASP A 378 10.66 6.35 -21.47
CA ASP A 378 10.37 7.39 -20.48
C ASP A 378 11.22 7.18 -19.22
N GLY A 379 12.03 8.18 -18.88
CA GLY A 379 12.99 8.09 -17.78
C GLY A 379 12.37 7.91 -16.39
N VAL A 380 11.06 8.14 -16.23
CA VAL A 380 10.35 8.01 -14.94
C VAL A 380 9.61 6.68 -14.86
N LEU A 381 8.84 6.29 -15.89
CA LEU A 381 8.09 5.03 -15.90
C LEU A 381 9.00 3.81 -16.04
N SER A 382 10.07 3.89 -16.83
CA SER A 382 11.08 2.83 -16.94
C SER A 382 11.85 2.59 -15.64
N ASN A 383 12.01 3.63 -14.82
CA ASN A 383 12.67 3.60 -13.51
C ASN A 383 11.66 3.70 -12.34
N ALA A 384 10.41 3.31 -12.58
CA ALA A 384 9.38 3.30 -11.53
C ALA A 384 9.80 2.36 -10.39
N ILE A 385 9.54 2.78 -9.15
CA ILE A 385 9.93 2.06 -7.94
C ILE A 385 9.19 0.72 -7.85
N ILE A 386 7.92 0.73 -8.26
CA ILE A 386 7.05 -0.45 -8.35
C ILE A 386 6.18 -0.27 -9.60
N TYR A 387 5.96 -1.36 -10.35
CA TYR A 387 4.81 -1.47 -11.24
C TYR A 387 4.10 -2.80 -11.01
N ARG A 388 2.79 -2.86 -11.34
CA ARG A 388 1.99 -4.09 -11.24
C ARG A 388 0.94 -4.14 -12.35
N ASP A 389 0.81 -5.32 -12.96
CA ASP A 389 -0.20 -5.62 -13.97
C ASP A 389 -1.47 -6.18 -13.31
N PHE A 390 -2.61 -5.84 -13.91
CA PHE A 390 -3.96 -6.25 -13.52
C PHE A 390 -4.73 -6.60 -14.80
N ASP A 391 -4.73 -7.89 -15.15
CA ASP A 391 -5.22 -8.46 -16.41
C ASP A 391 -6.38 -9.47 -16.24
N ASP A 392 -6.89 -9.62 -15.02
CA ASP A 392 -7.86 -10.65 -14.61
C ASP A 392 -9.29 -10.13 -14.33
N TYR A 393 -9.57 -8.84 -14.58
CA TYR A 393 -10.82 -8.17 -14.18
C TYR A 393 -11.79 -7.98 -15.35
N ALA A 394 -13.08 -8.14 -15.09
CA ALA A 394 -14.11 -7.96 -16.10
C ALA A 394 -14.35 -6.47 -16.41
N PRO A 395 -14.69 -6.08 -17.66
CA PRO A 395 -15.07 -4.72 -18.01
C PRO A 395 -16.08 -4.07 -17.04
N GLY A 396 -15.72 -2.92 -16.47
CA GLY A 396 -16.54 -2.19 -15.50
C GLY A 396 -16.54 -2.75 -14.07
N GLU A 397 -15.72 -3.77 -13.77
CA GLU A 397 -15.50 -4.24 -12.40
C GLU A 397 -14.72 -3.20 -11.58
N SER A 398 -15.13 -2.98 -10.33
CA SER A 398 -14.40 -2.12 -9.38
C SER A 398 -13.19 -2.89 -8.85
N VAL A 399 -11.99 -2.33 -9.01
CA VAL A 399 -10.74 -2.94 -8.57
C VAL A 399 -10.14 -2.14 -7.42
N ASP A 400 -9.99 -2.79 -6.27
CA ASP A 400 -9.36 -2.25 -5.07
C ASP A 400 -7.94 -2.82 -4.90
N HIS A 401 -6.95 -1.95 -4.71
CA HIS A 401 -5.58 -2.40 -4.44
C HIS A 401 -4.84 -1.56 -3.40
N TYR A 402 -3.88 -2.21 -2.73
CA TYR A 402 -3.04 -1.65 -1.70
C TYR A 402 -1.58 -1.87 -2.06
N PHE A 403 -0.82 -0.78 -2.19
CA PHE A 403 0.64 -0.81 -2.29
C PHE A 403 1.24 -0.43 -0.93
N MET A 404 2.35 -1.04 -0.55
CA MET A 404 3.15 -0.52 0.57
C MET A 404 3.76 0.83 0.16
N TRP A 405 3.82 1.80 1.06
CA TRP A 405 4.52 3.05 0.78
C TRP A 405 6.02 2.77 0.58
N PRO A 406 6.65 3.20 -0.54
CA PRO A 406 8.06 2.95 -0.82
C PRO A 406 9.03 3.47 0.25
N ASP A 407 10.04 2.67 0.58
CA ASP A 407 11.06 3.05 1.56
C ASP A 407 11.88 4.25 1.07
N GLY A 408 12.13 5.20 1.98
CA GLY A 408 12.92 6.41 1.71
C GLY A 408 12.21 7.54 0.95
N GLU A 409 11.04 7.29 0.36
CA GLU A 409 10.30 8.30 -0.42
C GLU A 409 9.31 9.09 0.44
N ASP A 410 9.26 10.41 0.22
CA ASP A 410 8.32 11.34 0.88
C ASP A 410 7.13 11.74 -0.01
N GLU A 411 7.27 11.56 -1.33
CA GLU A 411 6.27 11.85 -2.35
C GLU A 411 6.24 10.70 -3.36
N VAL A 412 5.04 10.31 -3.79
CA VAL A 412 4.83 9.20 -4.73
C VAL A 412 3.77 9.58 -5.75
N TYR A 413 4.12 9.44 -7.03
CA TYR A 413 3.26 9.60 -8.18
C TYR A 413 2.74 8.24 -8.61
N VAL A 414 1.42 8.06 -8.49
CA VAL A 414 0.69 6.86 -8.87
C VAL A 414 0.09 7.09 -10.26
N THR A 415 0.44 6.26 -11.22
CA THR A 415 0.05 6.45 -12.63
C THR A 415 -0.60 5.18 -13.19
N PRO A 416 -1.87 5.24 -13.65
CA PRO A 416 -2.51 4.12 -14.33
C PRO A 416 -2.17 4.15 -15.83
N VAL A 417 -1.92 3.00 -16.41
CA VAL A 417 -1.66 2.82 -17.84
C VAL A 417 -2.51 1.67 -18.34
N ASN A 418 -3.31 1.89 -19.37
CA ASN A 418 -4.09 0.83 -20.02
C ASN A 418 -3.31 0.32 -21.24
N ILE A 419 -3.16 -1.00 -21.38
CA ILE A 419 -2.26 -1.66 -22.34
C ILE A 419 -3.05 -2.69 -23.17
N LEU A 420 -2.94 -2.59 -24.50
CA LEU A 420 -3.53 -3.53 -25.46
C LEU A 420 -2.53 -3.84 -26.59
N GLY A 421 -2.09 -5.10 -26.67
CA GLY A 421 -1.08 -5.52 -27.66
C GLY A 421 0.22 -4.72 -27.47
N GLU A 422 0.69 -4.07 -28.54
CA GLU A 422 1.87 -3.20 -28.54
C GLU A 422 1.58 -1.72 -28.22
N LYS A 423 0.31 -1.40 -27.89
CA LYS A 423 -0.13 -0.03 -27.56
C LYS A 423 -0.42 0.13 -26.07
N ALA A 424 -0.26 1.36 -25.60
CA ALA A 424 -0.67 1.79 -24.29
C ALA A 424 -1.26 3.21 -24.32
N ILE A 425 -2.10 3.55 -23.35
CA ILE A 425 -2.53 4.93 -23.10
C ILE A 425 -2.34 5.24 -21.60
N VAL A 426 -1.65 6.36 -21.32
CA VAL A 426 -1.33 6.76 -19.94
C VAL A 426 -2.47 7.63 -19.40
N GLY A 427 -3.02 7.22 -18.25
CA GLY A 427 -4.03 7.98 -17.52
C GLY A 427 -3.43 9.10 -16.67
N GLN A 428 -4.28 9.81 -15.93
CA GLN A 428 -3.83 10.92 -15.10
C GLN A 428 -3.07 10.41 -13.87
N SER A 429 -1.88 10.96 -13.63
CA SER A 429 -1.07 10.65 -12.44
C SER A 429 -1.59 11.40 -11.20
N SER A 430 -1.73 10.69 -10.08
CA SER A 430 -2.07 11.26 -8.77
C SER A 430 -0.83 11.32 -7.88
N ALA A 431 -0.53 12.50 -7.33
CA ALA A 431 0.53 12.67 -6.35
C ALA A 431 -0.01 12.41 -4.93
N LEU A 432 0.73 11.62 -4.15
CA LEU A 432 0.53 11.43 -2.71
C LEU A 432 1.78 11.89 -1.96
N GLN A 433 1.58 12.51 -0.79
CA GLN A 433 2.67 12.98 0.06
C GLN A 433 2.60 12.38 1.47
N ARG A 434 3.77 12.07 2.03
CA ARG A 434 3.96 11.61 3.41
C ARG A 434 4.81 12.64 4.14
N VAL A 435 4.14 13.47 4.92
CA VAL A 435 4.79 14.46 5.78
C VAL A 435 5.21 13.78 7.09
N GLY A 436 6.51 13.83 7.39
CA GLY A 436 7.08 13.24 8.60
C GLY A 436 6.95 14.13 9.84
N ASP A 437 7.06 13.51 11.02
CA ASP A 437 7.04 14.20 12.32
C ASP A 437 8.33 15.01 12.56
N ILE A 438 8.24 16.06 13.39
CA ILE A 438 9.40 16.89 13.76
C ILE A 438 10.30 16.15 14.74
N GLN A 439 11.61 16.13 14.45
CA GLN A 439 12.63 15.56 15.31
C GLN A 439 13.44 16.63 16.04
N GLN A 440 13.90 16.31 17.25
CA GLN A 440 14.80 17.12 18.07
C GLN A 440 14.34 18.58 18.34
N ALA A 441 13.02 18.80 18.50
CA ALA A 441 12.51 20.14 18.82
C ALA A 441 13.05 20.68 20.16
N GLN A 442 13.67 21.85 20.11
CA GLN A 442 14.24 22.56 21.26
C GLN A 442 13.78 24.01 21.29
N LEU A 443 13.36 24.48 22.46
CA LEU A 443 13.07 25.88 22.76
C LEU A 443 14.22 26.50 23.55
N ARG A 444 14.72 27.66 23.11
CA ARG A 444 15.78 28.42 23.78
C ARG A 444 15.34 29.84 24.06
N GLU A 445 15.59 30.30 25.28
CA GLU A 445 15.40 31.69 25.69
C GLU A 445 16.58 32.53 25.21
N ASN A 446 16.32 33.58 24.43
CA ASN A 446 17.32 34.60 24.12
C ASN A 446 16.90 35.95 24.72
N VAL A 447 17.82 36.91 24.76
CA VAL A 447 17.53 38.28 25.20
C VAL A 447 16.53 38.92 24.23
N GLY A 448 15.25 38.95 24.63
CA GLY A 448 14.15 39.61 23.92
C GLY A 448 13.30 38.75 22.98
N PHE A 449 13.59 37.46 22.80
CA PHE A 449 12.76 36.53 22.02
C PHE A 449 13.05 35.07 22.36
N GLN A 450 12.13 34.17 22.07
CA GLN A 450 12.36 32.73 22.15
C GLN A 450 12.65 32.14 20.76
N LEU A 451 13.59 31.21 20.69
CA LEU A 451 14.00 30.53 19.46
C LEU A 451 13.63 29.05 19.55
N ILE A 452 12.84 28.57 18.59
CA ILE A 452 12.60 27.14 18.36
C ILE A 452 13.51 26.66 17.24
N SER A 453 14.19 25.54 17.47
CA SER A 453 15.01 24.83 16.49
C SER A 453 14.69 23.33 16.51
N PHE A 454 14.60 22.71 15.34
CA PHE A 454 14.38 21.29 15.09
C PHE A 454 15.06 20.85 13.78
N ASP A 455 15.15 19.54 13.55
CA ASP A 455 15.49 19.00 12.23
C ASP A 455 14.28 19.14 11.30
N TRP A 456 14.49 19.64 10.09
CA TRP A 456 13.37 19.94 9.19
C TRP A 456 12.64 18.64 8.80
N PRO A 457 11.32 18.54 9.02
CA PRO A 457 10.57 17.32 8.78
C PRO A 457 10.58 16.91 7.30
N LEU A 458 10.71 15.60 7.08
CA LEU A 458 10.63 14.95 5.77
C LEU A 458 9.27 15.22 5.12
N GLY A 459 9.24 15.33 3.79
CA GLY A 459 8.05 15.66 3.00
C GLY A 459 7.41 17.04 3.23
N ALA A 460 7.87 17.85 4.19
CA ALA A 460 7.20 19.11 4.56
C ALA A 460 7.68 20.30 3.72
N SER A 461 6.75 21.03 3.10
CA SER A 461 7.02 22.32 2.46
C SER A 461 6.94 23.50 3.45
N THR A 462 6.08 23.39 4.46
CA THR A 462 5.90 24.35 5.55
C THR A 462 5.77 23.68 6.93
N VAL A 463 5.91 24.48 7.98
CA VAL A 463 5.48 24.12 9.34
C VAL A 463 4.52 25.20 9.80
N LEU A 464 3.28 24.82 10.08
CA LEU A 464 2.29 25.65 10.75
C LEU A 464 2.68 25.78 12.22
N VAL A 465 2.71 27.01 12.71
CA VAL A 465 3.02 27.33 14.11
C VAL A 465 1.79 27.91 14.76
N GLU A 466 1.28 27.23 15.77
CA GLU A 466 0.19 27.68 16.63
C GLU A 466 0.65 27.79 18.08
N LYS A 467 -0.10 28.52 18.89
CA LYS A 467 0.10 28.55 20.34
C LYS A 467 -1.21 28.48 21.12
N THR A 468 -1.13 27.98 22.33
CA THR A 468 -2.22 28.01 23.32
C THR A 468 -1.64 28.23 24.72
N SER A 469 -2.48 28.39 25.74
CA SER A 469 -2.02 28.53 27.12
C SER A 469 -1.34 27.24 27.62
N THR A 470 -0.51 27.33 28.67
CA THR A 470 0.18 26.18 29.27
C THR A 470 -0.79 25.05 29.62
N GLY A 471 -0.54 23.84 29.10
CA GLY A 471 -1.41 22.67 29.23
C GLY A 471 -2.63 22.68 28.28
N GLY A 472 -2.82 23.74 27.50
CA GLY A 472 -3.99 23.96 26.66
C GLY A 472 -4.12 22.94 25.53
N TYR A 473 -3.00 22.44 24.99
CA TYR A 473 -3.04 21.42 23.93
C TYR A 473 -3.71 20.12 24.41
N HIS A 474 -3.28 19.62 25.57
CA HIS A 474 -3.82 18.39 26.16
C HIS A 474 -5.24 18.58 26.72
N ASN A 475 -5.59 19.80 27.13
CA ASN A 475 -6.92 20.16 27.62
C ASN A 475 -7.91 20.54 26.50
N GLY A 476 -7.52 20.45 25.21
CA GLY A 476 -8.39 20.77 24.08
C GLY A 476 -8.78 22.24 23.97
N LEU A 477 -7.96 23.16 24.49
CA LEU A 477 -8.20 24.59 24.38
C LEU A 477 -7.92 25.11 22.96
N GLU A 478 -8.58 26.22 22.61
CA GLU A 478 -8.40 26.88 21.32
C GLU A 478 -6.93 27.26 21.07
N ARG A 479 -6.52 27.19 19.80
CA ARG A 479 -5.16 27.48 19.34
C ARG A 479 -5.17 28.75 18.51
N THR A 480 -4.21 29.63 18.75
CA THR A 480 -3.99 30.83 17.95
C THR A 480 -2.87 30.56 16.95
N LYS A 481 -3.18 30.63 15.65
CA LYS A 481 -2.19 30.58 14.56
C LYS A 481 -1.24 31.78 14.66
N ILE A 482 0.06 31.50 14.74
CA ILE A 482 1.12 32.51 14.66
C ILE A 482 1.50 32.76 13.19
N GLY A 483 1.59 31.68 12.40
CA GLY A 483 1.90 31.75 10.98
C GLY A 483 2.43 30.42 10.44
N GLU A 484 2.82 30.42 9.16
CA GLU A 484 3.45 29.29 8.49
C GLU A 484 4.90 29.64 8.16
N ILE A 485 5.82 28.72 8.45
CA ILE A 485 7.25 28.89 8.20
C ILE A 485 7.66 27.95 7.07
N THR A 486 8.35 28.46 6.05
CA THR A 486 8.97 27.63 4.99
C THR A 486 10.38 27.21 5.39
N GLN A 487 10.88 26.09 4.84
CA GLN A 487 12.25 25.62 5.09
C GLN A 487 13.31 26.69 4.80
N LYS A 488 13.11 27.47 3.73
CA LYS A 488 13.99 28.58 3.34
C LYS A 488 14.04 29.69 4.40
N ASN A 489 12.88 30.08 4.95
CA ASN A 489 12.81 31.08 6.02
C ASN A 489 13.39 30.54 7.33
N TYR A 490 13.11 29.29 7.68
CA TYR A 490 13.65 28.60 8.85
C TYR A 490 15.18 28.56 8.84
N ARG A 491 15.78 28.02 7.76
CA ARG A 491 17.24 27.92 7.58
C ARG A 491 17.91 29.31 7.59
N ARG A 492 17.34 30.31 6.91
CA ARG A 492 17.87 31.69 6.91
C ARG A 492 17.89 32.32 8.32
N ASN A 493 16.88 32.04 9.13
CA ASN A 493 16.72 32.68 10.44
C ASN A 493 17.44 31.93 11.58
N GLY A 494 17.91 30.70 11.33
CA GLY A 494 18.51 29.79 12.30
C GLY A 494 17.48 29.13 13.24
N GLY A 495 16.21 29.12 12.86
CA GLY A 495 15.09 28.71 13.72
C GLY A 495 13.85 29.60 13.55
N ILE A 496 12.80 29.28 14.31
CA ILE A 496 11.57 30.08 14.42
C ILE A 496 11.71 31.02 15.62
N ARG A 497 11.56 32.33 15.39
CA ARG A 497 11.62 33.35 16.45
C ARG A 497 10.21 33.73 16.88
N LEU A 498 9.92 33.61 18.17
CA LEU A 498 8.63 33.86 18.78
C LEU A 498 8.75 34.85 19.94
N ASN A 499 7.64 35.55 20.22
CA ASN A 499 7.46 36.38 21.41
C ASN A 499 6.34 35.76 22.24
N LEU A 500 6.73 34.89 23.17
CA LEU A 500 5.81 34.08 23.97
C LEU A 500 5.38 34.80 25.25
N ASN A 501 4.22 34.42 25.79
CA ASN A 501 3.70 35.01 27.02
C ASN A 501 4.62 34.74 28.21
N ALA A 502 4.94 35.77 29.00
CA ALA A 502 5.75 35.67 30.21
C ALA A 502 5.23 34.63 31.22
N ASN A 503 3.94 34.29 31.21
CA ASN A 503 3.32 33.28 32.08
C ASN A 503 3.40 31.83 31.55
N GLY A 504 3.98 31.63 30.36
CA GLY A 504 4.07 30.33 29.68
C GLY A 504 2.96 30.11 28.63
N GLU A 505 3.30 29.33 27.61
CA GLU A 505 2.45 28.93 26.48
C GLU A 505 2.89 27.55 25.97
N ASP A 506 1.97 26.77 25.40
CA ASP A 506 2.31 25.59 24.61
C ASP A 506 2.38 25.98 23.14
N ILE A 507 3.45 25.61 22.45
CA ILE A 507 3.64 25.86 21.02
C ILE A 507 3.40 24.55 20.28
N VAL A 508 2.50 24.58 19.31
CA VAL A 508 2.16 23.44 18.47
C VAL A 508 2.81 23.65 17.11
N LEU A 509 3.61 22.68 16.69
CA LEU A 509 4.32 22.65 15.42
C LEU A 509 3.72 21.53 14.57
N THR A 510 3.00 21.89 13.52
CA THR A 510 2.38 20.93 12.60
C THR A 510 3.08 21.04 11.25
N PRO A 511 3.93 20.07 10.88
CA PRO A 511 4.45 19.94 9.52
C PRO A 511 3.34 19.81 8.50
N GLN A 512 3.48 20.51 7.37
CA GLN A 512 2.52 20.47 6.28
C GLN A 512 3.22 20.42 4.93
N SER A 513 2.55 19.81 3.97
CA SER A 513 2.83 19.98 2.55
C SER A 513 1.56 20.36 1.81
N MET A 514 1.72 20.93 0.62
CA MET A 514 0.63 21.40 -0.21
C MET A 514 0.92 21.02 -1.65
N ASP A 515 0.07 20.18 -2.23
CA ASP A 515 0.03 19.90 -3.67
C ASP A 515 -1.39 20.08 -4.20
N ALA A 516 -1.52 20.63 -5.41
CA ALA A 516 -2.78 20.90 -6.10
C ALA A 516 -3.90 21.59 -5.27
N GLY A 517 -3.56 22.24 -4.14
CA GLY A 517 -4.50 22.83 -3.19
C GLY A 517 -4.97 21.92 -2.04
N ARG A 518 -4.61 20.62 -2.05
CA ARG A 518 -4.75 19.72 -0.89
C ARG A 518 -3.61 20.01 0.08
N ILE A 519 -3.93 20.19 1.36
CA ILE A 519 -2.94 20.30 2.44
C ILE A 519 -2.85 18.95 3.15
N GLU A 520 -1.68 18.34 3.09
CA GLU A 520 -1.36 17.15 3.85
C GLU A 520 -0.58 17.56 5.10
N SER A 521 -0.94 17.04 6.28
CA SER A 521 -0.29 17.37 7.56
C SER A 521 0.32 16.13 8.19
N ALA A 522 1.40 16.28 8.96
CA ALA A 522 1.91 15.18 9.76
C ALA A 522 0.89 14.76 10.83
N GLN A 523 0.85 13.46 11.12
CA GLN A 523 -0.14 12.85 12.02
C GLN A 523 0.05 13.31 13.48
N ASN A 524 1.29 13.54 13.92
CA ASN A 524 1.62 13.89 15.29
C ASN A 524 2.20 15.33 15.38
N PRO A 525 1.36 16.35 15.65
CA PRO A 525 1.85 17.70 15.94
C PRO A 525 2.82 17.68 17.12
N THR A 526 3.99 18.30 16.95
CA THR A 526 5.01 18.37 17.99
C THR A 526 4.71 19.54 18.91
N VAL A 527 4.53 19.24 20.20
CA VAL A 527 4.20 20.23 21.23
C VAL A 527 5.45 20.58 22.03
N VAL A 528 5.77 21.86 22.10
CA VAL A 528 6.91 22.39 22.83
C VAL A 528 6.39 23.32 23.92
N ASN A 529 6.56 22.92 25.19
CA ASN A 529 6.13 23.74 26.32
C ASN A 529 7.12 24.87 26.61
N TYR A 530 6.59 26.09 26.78
CA TYR A 530 7.31 27.22 27.35
C TYR A 530 6.86 27.45 28.80
N PRO A 531 7.72 27.25 29.81
CA PRO A 531 7.36 27.43 31.22
C PRO A 531 7.26 28.90 31.65
N GLY A 532 7.40 29.85 30.73
CA GLY A 532 7.40 31.28 31.02
C GLY A 532 8.74 31.81 31.57
N LEU A 533 8.75 33.12 31.76
CA LEU A 533 9.83 33.90 32.36
C LEU A 533 9.28 35.23 32.88
N TRP A 534 9.36 35.46 34.18
CA TRP A 534 9.06 36.75 34.81
C TRP A 534 10.36 37.53 35.02
N ARG A 535 10.44 38.71 34.40
CA ARG A 535 11.53 39.66 34.58
C ARG A 535 11.17 40.67 35.67
N TYR A 536 12.06 40.84 36.64
CA TYR A 536 12.06 41.94 37.59
C TYR A 536 13.14 42.94 37.22
N LEU A 537 12.81 44.22 37.40
CA LEU A 537 13.66 45.36 37.10
C LEU A 537 13.84 46.17 38.38
N TYR A 538 14.99 46.83 38.50
CA TYR A 538 15.28 47.69 39.65
C TYR A 538 16.13 48.91 39.28
N THR A 539 16.02 49.96 40.10
CA THR A 539 16.90 51.13 40.09
C THR A 539 17.44 51.37 41.49
N ILE A 540 18.72 51.77 41.59
CA ILE A 540 19.32 52.31 42.81
C ILE A 540 19.66 53.77 42.54
N GLN A 541 19.25 54.67 43.43
CA GLN A 541 19.51 56.11 43.32
C GLN A 541 20.09 56.63 44.64
N ALA A 542 21.20 57.37 44.57
CA ALA A 542 21.74 58.08 45.73
C ALA A 542 20.93 59.37 45.97
N VAL A 543 20.49 59.58 47.20
CA VAL A 543 19.66 60.73 47.58
C VAL A 543 20.38 61.55 48.64
N ALA A 544 20.44 62.86 48.41
CA ALA A 544 20.96 63.87 49.34
C ALA A 544 19.80 64.66 49.96
N GLY A 545 19.97 65.14 51.19
CA GLY A 545 18.96 65.92 51.91
C GLY A 545 18.97 65.65 53.41
N ASN A 546 17.82 65.82 54.06
CA ASN A 546 17.67 65.63 55.51
C ASN A 546 17.93 64.17 55.94
N ASN A 547 17.53 63.19 55.12
CA ASN A 547 17.84 61.77 55.29
C ASN A 547 18.65 61.29 54.09
N PRO A 548 19.99 61.43 54.09
CA PRO A 548 20.82 60.99 52.96
C PRO A 548 20.97 59.47 52.97
N GLY A 549 21.04 58.86 51.78
CA GLY A 549 21.10 57.40 51.64
C GLY A 549 20.86 56.92 50.21
N LEU A 550 20.43 55.66 50.07
CA LEU A 550 20.02 55.08 48.78
C LEU A 550 18.53 54.80 48.76
N ILE A 551 17.86 55.15 47.66
CA ILE A 551 16.54 54.64 47.30
C ILE A 551 16.72 53.47 46.34
N ILE A 552 16.00 52.38 46.60
CA ILE A 552 15.87 51.22 45.71
C ILE A 552 14.41 51.16 45.27
N LYS A 553 14.16 51.09 43.97
CA LYS A 553 12.85 50.71 43.42
C LYS A 553 12.95 49.34 42.79
N VAL A 554 11.95 48.48 42.98
CA VAL A 554 11.84 47.19 42.30
C VAL A 554 10.42 47.03 41.75
N TRP A 555 10.28 46.47 40.56
CA TRP A 555 9.00 46.14 39.94
C TRP A 555 9.11 44.88 39.08
N ARG A 556 7.97 44.28 38.72
CA ARG A 556 7.90 43.23 37.69
C ARG A 556 7.61 43.90 36.35
N ASP A 557 8.32 43.48 35.31
CA ASP A 557 8.18 44.03 33.96
C ASP A 557 6.84 43.61 33.32
N GLY A 558 5.99 44.60 33.01
CA GLY A 558 4.77 44.43 32.20
C GLY A 558 3.56 43.80 32.91
N ALA A 559 3.68 43.35 34.16
CA ALA A 559 2.55 42.80 34.91
C ALA A 559 2.74 42.92 36.43
N ARG A 560 1.64 43.07 37.18
CA ARG A 560 1.61 43.01 38.65
C ARG A 560 2.05 41.63 39.14
N ASP A 561 2.70 41.56 40.29
CA ASP A 561 3.03 40.31 41.00
C ASP A 561 2.48 40.36 42.43
N PRO A 562 1.45 39.57 42.77
CA PRO A 562 0.90 39.47 44.12
C PRO A 562 1.63 38.44 45.01
N ASN A 563 2.71 37.82 44.54
CA ASN A 563 3.60 36.97 45.34
C ASN A 563 5.06 37.07 44.86
N PRO A 564 5.68 38.26 45.02
CA PRO A 564 7.02 38.52 44.52
C PRO A 564 8.10 37.83 45.35
N PRO A 565 9.26 37.51 44.75
CA PRO A 565 10.39 36.95 45.48
C PRO A 565 10.95 37.97 46.48
N ARG A 566 11.64 37.50 47.50
CA ARG A 566 12.38 38.35 48.43
C ARG A 566 13.68 38.80 47.76
N PHE A 567 14.09 40.04 48.00
CA PHE A 567 15.35 40.57 47.48
C PHE A 567 16.36 40.80 48.60
N ARG A 568 17.65 40.84 48.26
CA ARG A 568 18.74 41.24 49.14
C ARG A 568 19.69 42.12 48.35
N ILE A 569 20.07 43.25 48.94
CA ILE A 569 21.15 44.08 48.40
C ILE A 569 22.49 43.64 48.99
N VAL A 570 23.54 43.66 48.17
CA VAL A 570 24.90 43.31 48.62
C VAL A 570 25.83 44.46 48.29
N HIS A 571 26.56 44.94 49.29
CA HIS A 571 27.63 45.91 49.14
C HIS A 571 29.00 45.25 49.35
N ASN A 572 29.93 45.50 48.43
CA ASN A 572 31.25 44.90 48.42
C ASN A 572 32.30 45.94 48.00
N ALA A 573 33.22 46.26 48.91
CA ALA A 573 34.24 47.29 48.71
C ALA A 573 35.22 46.96 47.57
N ASP A 574 35.49 45.67 47.34
CA ASP A 574 36.64 45.23 46.55
C ASP A 574 36.29 44.84 45.10
N ARG A 575 35.07 44.35 44.84
CA ARG A 575 34.60 43.95 43.50
C ARG A 575 33.08 43.98 43.37
N LEU A 576 32.58 43.97 42.14
CA LEU A 576 31.15 43.79 41.85
C LEU A 576 30.62 42.49 42.52
N PRO A 577 29.48 42.54 43.23
CA PRO A 577 28.80 41.34 43.72
C PRO A 577 28.30 40.46 42.56
N LEU A 578 28.43 39.14 42.71
CA LEU A 578 28.05 38.17 41.67
C LEU A 578 26.88 37.26 42.06
N PHE A 579 26.59 37.09 43.36
CA PHE A 579 25.51 36.23 43.86
C PHE A 579 24.99 36.71 45.22
N SER A 580 23.77 36.32 45.60
CA SER A 580 23.07 36.80 46.80
C SER A 580 23.74 36.45 48.14
N GLN A 581 24.68 35.50 48.15
CA GLN A 581 25.47 35.11 49.32
C GLN A 581 26.86 35.77 49.41
N ASP A 582 27.22 36.69 48.49
CA ASP A 582 28.53 37.34 48.53
C ASP A 582 28.78 38.06 49.87
N TYR A 583 27.75 38.51 50.58
CA TYR A 583 27.88 39.17 51.89
C TYR A 583 28.60 38.33 52.96
N ALA A 584 28.65 36.99 52.83
CA ALA A 584 29.24 36.10 53.82
C ALA A 584 30.80 36.07 53.84
N GLN A 585 31.45 36.77 52.91
CA GLN A 585 32.93 36.86 52.85
C GLN A 585 33.44 38.09 53.64
N ARG A 586 34.69 38.02 54.12
CA ARG A 586 35.32 39.13 54.89
C ARG A 586 35.20 40.47 54.15
N HIS A 587 35.08 41.55 54.95
CA HIS A 587 34.94 42.94 54.53
C HIS A 587 33.57 43.37 53.96
N ARG A 588 32.49 42.59 54.10
CA ARG A 588 31.17 42.96 53.56
C ARG A 588 30.16 43.24 54.68
N VAL A 589 29.15 44.05 54.37
CA VAL A 589 28.12 44.51 55.32
C VAL A 589 26.77 44.21 54.68
N GLU A 590 25.88 43.56 55.44
CA GLU A 590 24.48 43.42 55.06
C GLU A 590 23.81 44.79 55.28
N LEU A 591 23.37 45.45 54.21
CA LEU A 591 22.73 46.76 54.33
C LEU A 591 21.28 46.55 54.77
N SER A 592 20.91 47.11 55.93
CA SER A 592 19.52 47.15 56.35
C SER A 592 18.76 48.22 55.54
N ALA A 593 17.61 47.84 54.99
CA ALA A 593 16.72 48.77 54.31
C ALA A 593 15.35 48.80 54.99
N GLN A 594 14.73 49.97 54.98
CA GLN A 594 13.39 50.22 55.47
C GLN A 594 12.44 50.35 54.26
N ARG A 595 11.18 49.95 54.41
CA ARG A 595 10.16 50.21 53.38
C ARG A 595 9.91 51.72 53.36
N TRP A 596 10.01 52.33 52.19
CA TRP A 596 9.78 53.76 52.02
C TRP A 596 8.36 53.96 51.50
N ASP A 597 7.41 53.93 52.43
CA ASP A 597 6.09 54.51 52.19
C ASP A 597 6.13 56.02 52.48
N ASN A 598 5.27 56.78 51.81
CA ASN A 598 5.15 58.24 52.02
C ASN A 598 4.43 58.58 53.34
N ALA A 599 4.24 57.60 54.25
CA ALA A 599 3.44 57.76 55.46
C ALA A 599 4.31 57.78 56.73
N HIS A 600 5.03 56.70 57.07
CA HIS A 600 5.74 56.56 58.35
C HIS A 600 7.06 55.78 58.21
N ALA A 601 8.19 56.40 58.55
CA ALA A 601 9.53 55.80 58.50
C ALA A 601 9.83 54.78 59.63
N ASP A 602 8.78 54.20 60.24
CA ASP A 602 8.85 53.34 61.44
C ASP A 602 8.85 51.83 61.10
N SER A 603 9.08 51.46 59.84
CA SER A 603 9.27 50.04 59.49
C SER A 603 10.59 49.50 60.09
N ILE A 604 10.52 48.33 60.72
CA ILE A 604 11.70 47.61 61.22
C ILE A 604 12.55 47.24 60.01
N GLY A 605 13.66 47.95 59.84
CA GLY A 605 14.58 47.73 58.73
C GLY A 605 15.22 46.35 58.80
N GLY A 606 15.29 45.68 57.66
CA GLY A 606 15.86 44.34 57.53
C GLY A 606 16.79 44.24 56.32
N PRO A 607 17.71 43.26 56.31
CA PRO A 607 18.61 43.03 55.17
C PRO A 607 17.96 42.26 54.01
N ILE A 608 16.76 41.70 54.24
CA ILE A 608 15.94 41.04 53.23
C ILE A 608 14.75 41.97 52.94
N LEU A 609 14.64 42.38 51.68
CA LEU A 609 13.57 43.24 51.18
C LEU A 609 12.36 42.36 50.87
N THR A 610 11.29 42.53 51.65
CA THR A 610 10.03 41.82 51.48
C THR A 610 8.93 42.79 51.07
N THR A 611 7.99 42.31 50.26
CA THR A 611 6.77 43.02 49.90
C THR A 611 5.69 42.01 49.54
N GLU A 612 4.44 42.34 49.84
CA GLU A 612 3.28 41.52 49.45
C GLU A 612 3.01 41.62 47.93
N GLU A 613 3.53 42.67 47.29
CA GLU A 613 3.23 42.97 45.90
C GLU A 613 4.37 43.75 45.19
N LEU A 614 4.51 43.55 43.88
CA LEU A 614 5.19 44.46 42.97
C LEU A 614 4.26 44.93 41.85
N GLY A 615 4.33 46.22 41.50
CA GLY A 615 3.66 46.77 40.32
C GLY A 615 4.30 46.33 38.99
N ALA A 616 3.65 46.72 37.89
CA ALA A 616 3.99 46.34 36.52
C ALA A 616 5.04 47.25 35.84
N ASP A 617 5.41 48.37 36.47
CA ASP A 617 6.26 49.43 35.95
C ASP A 617 6.98 50.17 37.09
N GLU A 618 7.86 51.13 36.75
CA GLU A 618 8.61 51.90 37.75
C GLU A 618 7.70 52.82 38.58
N GLN A 619 6.55 53.28 38.06
CA GLN A 619 5.60 54.10 38.80
C GLN A 619 4.91 53.28 39.92
N GLY A 620 4.60 52.01 39.66
CA GLY A 620 4.09 51.05 40.62
C GLY A 620 5.16 50.28 41.41
N ALA A 621 6.43 50.69 41.34
CA ALA A 621 7.51 50.00 42.02
C ALA A 621 7.40 50.07 43.54
N THR A 622 7.68 48.96 44.23
CA THR A 622 7.91 49.03 45.68
C THR A 622 9.25 49.71 45.93
N THR A 623 9.26 50.64 46.88
CA THR A 623 10.41 51.47 47.20
C THR A 623 10.95 51.13 48.58
N TRP A 624 12.26 50.97 48.69
CA TRP A 624 13.00 50.82 49.94
C TRP A 624 14.07 51.91 50.06
N PHE A 625 14.42 52.26 51.30
CA PHE A 625 15.47 53.22 51.61
C PHE A 625 16.53 52.59 52.51
N ILE A 626 17.80 52.81 52.16
CA ILE A 626 18.96 52.44 52.98
C ILE A 626 19.54 53.73 53.56
N PRO A 627 19.46 53.92 54.88
CA PRO A 627 20.09 55.07 55.55
C PRO A 627 21.59 55.15 55.27
N GLY A 628 22.10 56.34 54.99
CA GLY A 628 23.52 56.56 54.66
C GLY A 628 24.51 56.04 55.71
N LYS A 629 24.10 55.95 56.99
CA LYS A 629 24.87 55.35 58.09
C LYS A 629 25.27 53.88 57.86
N GLU A 630 24.51 53.12 57.07
CA GLU A 630 24.82 51.73 56.72
C GLU A 630 26.01 51.64 55.73
N ILE A 631 26.29 52.74 55.02
CA ILE A 631 27.25 52.82 53.91
C ILE A 631 28.50 53.57 54.39
N THR A 632 29.38 52.83 55.06
CA THR A 632 30.57 53.39 55.74
C THR A 632 31.78 53.65 54.84
N ARG A 633 31.79 53.12 53.60
CA ARG A 633 32.93 53.21 52.68
C ARG A 633 32.51 53.02 51.21
N PRO A 634 33.33 53.47 50.24
CA PRO A 634 33.10 53.22 48.81
C PRO A 634 33.09 51.72 48.48
N GLY A 635 32.42 51.37 47.39
CA GLY A 635 32.31 49.99 46.94
C GLY A 635 31.23 49.76 45.90
N PHE A 636 31.19 48.55 45.36
CA PHE A 636 30.18 48.11 44.42
C PHE A 636 28.91 47.67 45.14
N ILE A 637 27.76 47.90 44.50
CA ILE A 637 26.46 47.53 45.03
C ILE A 637 25.59 46.88 43.95
N ARG A 638 24.84 45.84 44.32
CA ARG A 638 23.94 45.12 43.40
C ARG A 638 22.80 44.46 44.17
N LEU A 639 21.61 44.42 43.56
CA LEU A 639 20.45 43.72 44.08
C LEU A 639 20.40 42.28 43.57
N PHE A 640 19.92 41.35 44.41
CA PHE A 640 19.68 39.95 44.04
C PHE A 640 18.34 39.47 44.58
N MET A 641 17.77 38.45 43.94
CA MET A 641 16.73 37.63 44.58
C MET A 641 17.36 36.65 45.58
N VAL A 642 16.63 36.33 46.64
CA VAL A 642 17.00 35.30 47.61
C VAL A 642 16.86 33.93 46.95
N HIS A 643 17.87 33.07 47.10
CA HIS A 643 18.04 31.86 46.28
C HIS A 643 16.86 30.86 46.35
N GLU A 644 16.22 30.74 47.52
CA GLU A 644 15.04 29.89 47.75
C GLU A 644 13.86 30.26 46.83
N ASP A 645 13.71 31.55 46.49
CA ASP A 645 12.56 32.07 45.74
C ASP A 645 12.77 32.01 44.21
N ILE A 646 13.98 31.63 43.77
CA ILE A 646 14.34 31.42 42.35
C ILE A 646 13.80 30.07 41.85
N HIS A 647 13.60 29.10 42.75
CA HIS A 647 13.26 27.70 42.44
C HIS A 647 11.88 27.26 42.97
N ALA A 648 11.06 28.19 43.48
CA ALA A 648 9.69 27.89 43.86
C ALA A 648 8.88 27.39 42.64
N ALA A 649 8.12 26.31 42.80
CA ALA A 649 7.42 25.65 41.70
C ALA A 649 6.46 26.61 40.97
N GLY A 650 6.73 26.88 39.69
CA GLY A 650 5.99 27.85 38.90
C GLY A 650 6.84 28.45 37.77
N VAL A 651 6.44 29.63 37.30
CA VAL A 651 7.13 30.36 36.23
C VAL A 651 8.54 30.79 36.67
N ARG A 652 9.53 30.65 35.77
CA ARG A 652 10.93 31.03 36.04
C ARG A 652 11.04 32.53 36.32
N LYS A 653 11.88 32.91 37.29
CA LYS A 653 12.07 34.30 37.74
C LYS A 653 13.50 34.78 37.48
N ILE A 654 13.68 35.99 36.93
CA ILE A 654 14.99 36.65 36.78
C ILE A 654 14.94 38.12 37.22
N LEU A 655 16.03 38.63 37.78
CA LEU A 655 16.23 40.04 38.09
C LEU A 655 17.36 40.56 37.18
N THR A 656 17.14 41.68 36.49
CA THR A 656 18.15 42.25 35.57
C THR A 656 18.62 43.63 36.03
N ASP A 657 19.89 43.93 35.76
CA ASP A 657 20.50 45.25 36.06
C ASP A 657 20.25 46.28 34.94
N GLU A 658 19.44 45.95 33.92
CA GLU A 658 19.26 46.72 32.66
C GLU A 658 18.76 48.16 32.87
N ARG A 659 18.18 48.45 34.04
CA ARG A 659 17.71 49.78 34.44
C ARG A 659 18.55 50.42 35.56
N ASN A 660 19.52 49.71 36.15
CA ASN A 660 20.26 50.22 37.29
C ASN A 660 21.50 51.02 36.86
N GLU A 661 21.43 52.34 37.03
CA GLU A 661 22.53 53.26 36.70
C GLU A 661 23.60 53.33 37.81
N LEU A 662 23.25 53.03 39.07
CA LEU A 662 24.18 53.11 40.21
C LEU A 662 24.69 51.71 40.63
N THR A 663 25.85 51.34 40.09
CA THR A 663 26.55 50.07 40.42
C THR A 663 27.75 50.26 41.36
N PHE A 664 28.21 51.51 41.56
CA PHE A 664 29.35 51.83 42.42
C PHE A 664 29.11 53.10 43.25
N ILE A 665 29.39 53.01 44.55
CA ILE A 665 29.33 54.10 45.51
C ILE A 665 30.74 54.68 45.63
N ASN A 666 30.91 55.94 45.22
CA ASN A 666 32.19 56.65 45.29
C ASN A 666 32.40 57.33 46.65
N LYS A 667 33.54 58.02 46.83
CA LYS A 667 33.86 58.75 48.07
C LYS A 667 32.93 59.93 48.34
N ASP A 668 32.41 60.57 47.29
CA ASP A 668 31.56 61.75 47.41
C ASP A 668 30.17 61.37 47.92
N HIS A 669 29.61 60.25 47.43
CA HIS A 669 28.39 59.64 47.96
C HIS A 669 28.54 59.34 49.46
N VAL A 670 29.64 58.69 49.87
CA VAL A 670 29.92 58.38 51.29
C VAL A 670 30.05 59.66 52.13
N ALA A 671 30.71 60.70 51.61
CA ALA A 671 30.82 61.99 52.31
C ALA A 671 29.45 62.66 52.50
N VAL A 672 28.58 62.63 51.48
CA VAL A 672 27.19 63.13 51.56
C VAL A 672 26.33 62.31 52.52
N PHE A 673 26.55 60.99 52.60
CA PHE A 673 25.86 60.11 53.53
C PHE A 673 26.28 60.35 54.99
N GLN A 674 27.53 60.78 55.22
CA GLN A 674 28.08 61.02 56.56
C GLN A 674 27.86 62.46 57.07
N SER A 675 27.79 63.46 56.19
CA SER A 675 27.79 64.89 56.57
C SER A 675 26.59 65.32 57.43
N ASN A 676 25.39 64.80 57.19
CA ASN A 676 24.19 65.17 57.96
C ASN A 676 23.92 64.30 59.20
N SER A 677 24.75 63.30 59.49
CA SER A 677 24.61 62.48 60.71
C SER A 677 24.94 63.26 62.01
N ALA A 678 25.47 64.48 61.91
CA ALA A 678 26.02 65.25 63.02
C ALA A 678 25.07 66.32 63.64
N HIS A 679 23.85 66.50 63.13
CA HIS A 679 22.93 67.56 63.62
C HIS A 679 21.67 67.08 64.34
N ALA A 680 21.44 65.77 64.48
CA ALA A 680 20.27 65.21 65.18
C ALA A 680 20.43 65.10 66.73
N ALA A 681 21.24 65.97 67.35
CA ALA A 681 21.57 65.88 68.78
C ALA A 681 21.66 67.25 69.49
N ALA A 682 20.57 68.02 69.50
CA ALA A 682 20.41 69.18 70.37
C ALA A 682 18.92 69.40 70.74
N PRO A 683 18.52 69.31 72.02
CA PRO A 683 17.17 69.66 72.45
C PRO A 683 17.06 71.18 72.67
N ALA A 684 16.30 71.88 71.82
CA ALA A 684 15.98 73.28 72.00
C ALA A 684 14.61 73.45 72.67
N GLY A 685 14.55 74.22 73.76
CA GLY A 685 13.36 74.38 74.59
C GLY A 685 12.35 75.43 74.09
N VAL A 686 11.11 75.26 74.55
CA VAL A 686 10.02 76.26 74.60
C VAL A 686 10.47 77.39 75.57
N PRO A 687 10.25 78.72 75.33
CA PRO A 687 8.93 79.31 74.99
C PRO A 687 8.93 80.56 74.08
N GLY A 688 7.73 81.06 73.73
CA GLY A 688 7.52 82.46 73.31
C GLY A 688 6.28 82.70 72.43
N ALA A 689 5.31 83.47 72.93
CA ALA A 689 4.07 83.79 72.20
C ALA A 689 4.14 85.09 71.39
N GLY A 690 3.28 85.21 70.36
CA GLY A 690 2.76 86.51 69.90
C GLY A 690 2.65 86.69 68.38
N GLY A 691 1.55 87.30 67.91
CA GLY A 691 1.56 88.08 66.66
C GLY A 691 0.64 87.63 65.51
N SER A 692 -0.64 87.93 65.65
CA SER A 692 -1.64 88.11 64.58
C SER A 692 -1.15 88.77 63.27
N GLY A 693 -1.70 88.34 62.13
CA GLY A 693 -1.68 89.08 60.85
C GLY A 693 -2.37 88.30 59.72
N ALA A 694 -3.23 88.94 58.92
CA ALA A 694 -4.07 88.27 57.92
C ALA A 694 -4.05 88.98 56.55
N VAL A 695 -4.71 88.34 55.56
CA VAL A 695 -5.23 88.88 54.27
C VAL A 695 -4.36 88.78 53.00
N ALA A 696 -4.78 87.84 52.16
CA ALA A 696 -5.05 87.86 50.70
C ALA A 696 -4.08 88.46 49.61
N GLN A 697 -4.02 87.66 48.52
CA GLN A 697 -3.76 87.91 47.08
C GLN A 697 -4.21 89.28 46.51
N PRO A 698 -3.58 89.82 45.44
CA PRO A 698 -3.71 89.36 44.01
C PRO A 698 -2.35 89.36 43.23
N GLY A 699 -2.22 89.10 41.92
CA GLY A 699 -3.13 88.65 40.86
C GLY A 699 -2.86 89.29 39.48
N ALA A 700 -2.58 88.46 38.46
CA ALA A 700 -2.71 88.68 36.99
C ALA A 700 -1.75 89.60 36.17
N SER A 701 -1.50 89.15 34.91
CA SER A 701 -1.15 89.91 33.68
C SER A 701 0.24 90.59 33.55
N SER A 702 0.82 90.84 32.37
CA SER A 702 0.46 90.52 30.95
C SER A 702 1.60 90.89 29.96
N TYR A 703 1.71 90.17 28.82
CA TYR A 703 2.16 90.61 27.47
C TYR A 703 3.51 91.37 27.26
N ALA A 704 4.38 90.85 26.38
CA ALA A 704 4.55 91.37 25.00
C ALA A 704 5.66 90.64 24.17
N ASP A 705 5.34 90.34 22.90
CA ASP A 705 6.20 89.89 21.77
C ASP A 705 6.91 91.14 21.13
N PRO A 706 7.68 91.14 19.99
CA PRO A 706 7.96 90.13 18.93
C PRO A 706 9.47 90.00 18.53
N GLY A 707 9.93 89.27 17.50
CA GLY A 707 9.34 88.37 16.48
C GLY A 707 10.28 88.21 15.26
N LEU A 708 9.75 87.70 14.12
CA LEU A 708 10.43 87.41 12.83
C LEU A 708 11.31 86.13 12.81
N GLY A 709 11.28 85.25 11.80
CA GLY A 709 10.49 85.16 10.55
C GLY A 709 11.26 84.30 9.53
N THR A 710 10.72 83.24 8.92
CA THR A 710 9.93 83.21 7.66
C THR A 710 9.74 81.71 7.32
N GLY A 711 8.59 81.21 6.84
CA GLY A 711 8.11 81.24 5.45
C GLY A 711 8.42 79.89 4.74
N TYR A 712 7.55 79.25 3.95
CA TYR A 712 6.21 79.61 3.46
C TYR A 712 5.40 78.36 3.03
N GLN A 713 4.07 78.48 2.97
CA GLN A 713 3.06 77.48 2.52
C GLN A 713 2.86 77.53 0.96
N PRO A 714 1.90 76.87 0.26
CA PRO A 714 0.52 76.37 0.60
C PRO A 714 0.29 74.87 0.21
N GLY A 715 -0.87 74.19 0.37
CA GLY A 715 -2.29 74.56 0.58
C GLY A 715 -3.14 74.29 -0.69
N ASN A 716 -4.41 73.83 -0.70
CA ASN A 716 -5.46 73.58 0.32
C ASN A 716 -6.47 72.50 -0.19
N GLY A 717 -7.41 72.01 0.66
CA GLY A 717 -8.52 71.11 0.24
C GLY A 717 -9.63 70.97 1.30
N HIS A 718 -10.88 71.24 0.94
CA HIS A 718 -11.99 71.54 1.86
C HIS A 718 -12.61 70.38 2.66
N SER A 719 -13.30 70.77 3.75
CA SER A 719 -14.15 70.01 4.65
C SER A 719 -15.49 69.55 4.06
N GLU A 720 -16.10 68.51 4.65
CA GLU A 720 -17.48 68.63 5.15
C GLU A 720 -17.83 67.60 6.25
N TYR A 721 -18.66 68.01 7.21
CA TYR A 721 -19.24 67.17 8.25
C TYR A 721 -20.65 66.75 7.82
N THR A 722 -20.98 65.45 7.86
CA THR A 722 -22.39 65.02 7.91
C THR A 722 -22.56 63.94 8.98
N ARG A 723 -23.57 64.14 9.84
CA ARG A 723 -23.93 63.28 10.97
C ARG A 723 -25.20 62.52 10.59
N VAL A 724 -25.13 61.20 10.44
CA VAL A 724 -26.31 60.35 10.29
C VAL A 724 -26.41 59.42 11.50
N VAL A 725 -27.62 59.33 12.05
CA VAL A 725 -27.98 58.48 13.18
C VAL A 725 -28.39 57.12 12.63
N GLU A 726 -27.79 56.04 13.14
CA GLU A 726 -28.31 54.69 12.92
C GLU A 726 -28.85 54.05 14.19
N THR A 727 -29.81 53.16 13.97
CA THR A 727 -30.90 52.87 14.91
C THR A 727 -30.64 51.58 15.67
N VAL A 728 -30.64 51.65 17.00
CA VAL A 728 -30.58 50.45 17.87
C VAL A 728 -31.80 49.56 17.63
N ARG A 729 -31.57 48.31 17.22
CA ARG A 729 -32.52 47.20 17.35
C ARG A 729 -32.03 46.24 18.46
N PRO A 730 -32.93 45.64 19.24
CA PRO A 730 -32.54 44.81 20.38
C PRO A 730 -32.00 43.44 19.95
N LEU A 731 -31.07 42.91 20.74
CA LEU A 731 -30.54 41.55 20.64
C LEU A 731 -31.60 40.52 21.05
N GLU A 732 -31.74 39.45 20.27
CA GLU A 732 -32.49 38.26 20.66
C GLU A 732 -31.73 37.46 21.73
N GLN A 733 -32.47 36.80 22.62
CA GLN A 733 -31.91 36.02 23.73
C GLN A 733 -31.44 34.64 23.24
N PRO A 734 -30.29 34.13 23.73
CA PRO A 734 -29.88 32.75 23.45
C PRO A 734 -30.81 31.77 24.17
N GLN A 735 -31.33 30.78 23.43
CA GLN A 735 -32.18 29.72 23.99
C GLN A 735 -31.40 28.80 24.92
N GLN A 736 -32.05 28.37 26.02
CA GLN A 736 -31.49 27.40 26.95
C GLN A 736 -31.49 25.98 26.34
N PRO A 737 -30.48 25.14 26.62
CA PRO A 737 -30.47 23.74 26.18
C PRO A 737 -31.52 22.91 26.94
N GLN A 738 -32.27 22.07 26.21
CA GLN A 738 -33.18 21.10 26.81
C GLN A 738 -32.44 19.85 27.33
N PRO A 739 -32.92 19.21 28.41
CA PRO A 739 -32.30 18.01 28.96
C PRO A 739 -32.58 16.75 28.11
N MET A 740 -31.57 15.90 27.96
CA MET A 740 -31.67 14.61 27.26
C MET A 740 -32.63 13.63 27.99
N GLN A 741 -33.47 12.94 27.22
CA GLN A 741 -34.21 11.76 27.68
C GLN A 741 -33.39 10.48 27.45
N PRO A 742 -33.49 9.46 28.32
CA PRO A 742 -32.74 8.21 28.20
C PRO A 742 -33.28 7.30 27.09
N ALA A 743 -32.38 6.56 26.43
CA ALA A 743 -32.71 5.67 25.32
C ALA A 743 -33.54 4.44 25.75
N GLN A 744 -34.48 4.03 24.90
CA GLN A 744 -35.18 2.74 25.01
C GLN A 744 -34.49 1.66 24.14
N PRO A 745 -34.50 0.38 24.57
CA PRO A 745 -33.83 -0.70 23.84
C PRO A 745 -34.62 -1.18 22.61
N ALA A 746 -33.90 -1.61 21.58
CA ALA A 746 -34.46 -2.07 20.30
C ALA A 746 -35.19 -3.42 20.42
N GLN A 747 -36.27 -3.57 19.63
CA GLN A 747 -36.95 -4.85 19.38
C GLN A 747 -36.64 -5.36 17.95
N PRO A 748 -36.59 -6.69 17.73
CA PRO A 748 -36.14 -7.27 16.47
C PRO A 748 -37.17 -7.17 15.34
N ALA A 749 -36.68 -6.99 14.11
CA ALA A 749 -37.52 -6.84 12.92
C ALA A 749 -38.19 -8.15 12.48
N GLN A 750 -39.51 -8.09 12.24
CA GLN A 750 -40.26 -9.19 11.63
C GLN A 750 -40.18 -9.12 10.09
N GLN A 751 -39.79 -10.24 9.47
CA GLN A 751 -39.87 -10.41 8.02
C GLN A 751 -41.34 -10.47 7.54
N LYS A 752 -41.64 -9.84 6.40
CA LYS A 752 -42.84 -10.12 5.59
C LYS A 752 -42.47 -10.25 4.12
N PRO A 753 -43.09 -11.19 3.37
CA PRO A 753 -42.65 -11.56 2.02
C PRO A 753 -43.11 -10.57 0.95
N LYS A 754 -42.24 -10.29 -0.04
CA LYS A 754 -42.61 -9.56 -1.26
C LYS A 754 -43.41 -10.48 -2.20
N LYS A 755 -44.55 -9.97 -2.70
CA LYS A 755 -45.39 -10.67 -3.68
C LYS A 755 -44.76 -10.63 -5.07
N ARG A 756 -44.91 -11.73 -5.82
CA ARG A 756 -44.72 -11.75 -7.28
C ARG A 756 -45.79 -10.85 -7.95
N GLY A 757 -45.38 -10.11 -8.97
CA GLY A 757 -46.28 -9.42 -9.90
C GLY A 757 -45.76 -9.61 -11.32
N TRP A 758 -46.51 -10.34 -12.15
CA TRP A 758 -46.32 -10.34 -13.60
C TRP A 758 -46.81 -9.00 -14.17
N PHE A 759 -46.18 -8.50 -15.22
CA PHE A 759 -46.91 -7.96 -16.38
C PHE A 759 -46.02 -7.97 -17.64
N SER A 760 -46.67 -8.22 -18.77
CA SER A 760 -46.10 -8.27 -20.12
C SER A 760 -46.07 -6.89 -20.79
N ARG A 761 -44.99 -6.58 -21.51
CA ARG A 761 -45.06 -6.18 -22.93
C ARG A 761 -43.69 -6.26 -23.59
#